data_AF-A0A2S8GKF2-F1
#
_entry.id   AF-A0A2S8GKF2-F1
#
_cell.length_a   1.000
_cell.length_b   1.000
_cell.length_c   1.000
_cell.angle_alpha   90.00
_cell.angle_beta   90.00
_cell.angle_gamma   90.00
#
_symmetry.space_group_name_H-M   'P 1'
#
loop_
_entity.id
_entity.type
_entity.pdbx_description
1 polymer ?
#
loop_
_entity_poly.entity_id
_entity_poly.type
_entity_poly.pdbx_seq_one_letter_code
_entity_poly.pdbx_strand_id
1 'polypeptide(L)'
;MISGLLLTLAATTAQAESSIREINVYPASIELLTSRDSQRFIVVATRNDDVTLDVTAQATASLADESMVKRDGNLILPAADGETTLTVEYSGHKVDVPVKVEKAAEERPVSFHLDVMSVFMRAGCNTGSCHGAARGKDGFRLSLFGFDPKGDYFRVTREEATRRVNLANPAASLLIEKSTGAVPHTGGELFTEDSEYYATMLRWLETGAKPDEGEVPKCEKIEIYPPKAVLEGEGAQQSFIVKAFYSNGTTRDVTNLAVFMSNNDNSAPIDEDGTCTAAKRGEAFVMARFDTHTVGSQVVVLPKDLDYEKPQIAGNYIDELVGAKLHKLRIVPSEVCSDEEYIRRATVDITGKLPTEEEYREFMADNSDNKRAKLVDRLLERKEFSEIWAMRWAELLMIKSTNTVSQKSAFLYYSWLTEQISNDVPLDQMVREVLTASGGTFSNPPSNYYEIERDTLKTAENVAQVFMGLRTQCAQCHNHPFDRWTMDDYYGFAAFFAQIGRKNTEDYRERIIYDRRGGDVRHLVDNRVMAPKFLGGVEPDLKGRDRREVLAEWLTAPENPYFAPSVANRIWTSFFGVGIVDPVDDVRVSNPASNPELYQTLGDKLVEYNYDFKKLVRDICASKTYQRTTVPNDSNRSDTKNFAYAQVRRIPAEQLLDCISQATNHDEKFSGLPLGSSAVQIADGKTSNYFLTTFGRAPRETVCSCEATTSPTLSQALHMLNGSATQGKISQGKLVENWLKEGLSEEAIIEKIFIRCLSRKPTAEESEKLTATMKDEENKQRGLEDVFWAVLNSREFMFNH
;
A
#
# COMPACT_ATOMS: atom_id res chain seq x y z
N MET A 1 5.10 -2.48 -76.86
CA MET A 1 5.79 -3.78 -76.79
C MET A 1 6.94 -3.61 -75.80
N ILE A 2 6.69 -3.80 -74.51
CA ILE A 2 6.81 -5.03 -73.70
C ILE A 2 8.06 -4.91 -72.80
N SER A 3 7.81 -5.09 -71.50
CA SER A 3 8.76 -5.35 -70.40
C SER A 3 9.56 -4.19 -69.82
N GLY A 4 9.12 -3.75 -68.63
CA GLY A 4 9.90 -2.89 -67.74
C GLY A 4 9.10 -2.34 -66.57
N LEU A 5 8.28 -3.15 -65.89
CA LEU A 5 7.56 -2.74 -64.68
C LEU A 5 7.44 -3.94 -63.73
N LEU A 6 8.47 -4.18 -62.92
CA LEU A 6 8.44 -5.12 -61.79
C LEU A 6 9.71 -4.96 -60.94
N LEU A 7 9.79 -3.87 -60.17
CA LEU A 7 10.71 -3.79 -59.02
C LEU A 7 10.40 -2.55 -58.16
N THR A 8 9.32 -2.58 -57.38
CA THR A 8 9.14 -1.76 -56.16
C THR A 8 7.82 -2.16 -55.49
N LEU A 9 7.81 -3.26 -54.73
CA LEU A 9 6.76 -3.58 -53.75
C LEU A 9 7.18 -4.84 -52.96
N ALA A 10 8.07 -4.66 -51.99
CA ALA A 10 8.27 -5.56 -50.85
C ALA A 10 9.24 -4.90 -49.85
N ALA A 11 8.80 -3.80 -49.25
CA ALA A 11 9.41 -3.25 -48.05
C ALA A 11 8.28 -2.77 -47.14
N THR A 12 7.48 -3.74 -46.68
CA THR A 12 6.48 -3.55 -45.63
C THR A 12 6.83 -4.50 -44.49
N THR A 13 7.19 -3.88 -43.37
CA THR A 13 6.99 -4.36 -42.00
C THR A 13 7.59 -5.73 -41.64
N ALA A 14 8.92 -5.77 -41.58
CA ALA A 14 9.61 -6.61 -40.60
C ALA A 14 10.28 -5.67 -39.60
N GLN A 15 9.47 -5.10 -38.69
CA GLN A 15 10.03 -4.47 -37.49
C GLN A 15 10.62 -5.62 -36.68
N ALA A 16 11.95 -5.64 -36.57
CA ALA A 16 12.71 -6.75 -36.04
C ALA A 16 12.18 -7.18 -34.67
N GLU A 17 11.72 -8.44 -34.55
CA GLU A 17 11.68 -9.08 -33.24
C GLU A 17 13.07 -8.94 -32.64
N SER A 18 13.21 -8.18 -31.56
CA SER A 18 14.52 -7.96 -30.96
C SER A 18 15.10 -9.32 -30.55
N SER A 19 16.37 -9.56 -30.86
CA SER A 19 17.01 -10.85 -30.60
C SER A 19 16.96 -11.24 -29.11
N ILE A 20 16.85 -12.54 -28.85
CA ILE A 20 16.92 -13.11 -27.50
C ILE A 20 18.30 -12.86 -26.89
N ARG A 21 18.32 -12.22 -25.71
CA ARG A 21 19.52 -11.96 -24.91
C ARG A 21 19.97 -13.19 -24.14
N GLU A 22 19.02 -13.87 -23.50
CA GLU A 22 19.27 -15.03 -22.64
C GLU A 22 17.99 -15.87 -22.48
N ILE A 23 18.13 -17.13 -22.04
CA ILE A 23 17.03 -17.97 -21.57
C ILE A 23 17.29 -18.38 -20.12
N ASN A 24 16.23 -18.43 -19.31
CA ASN A 24 16.26 -18.96 -17.95
C ASN A 24 15.29 -20.13 -17.83
N VAL A 25 15.71 -21.19 -17.13
CA VAL A 25 14.86 -22.34 -16.82
C VAL A 25 14.57 -22.31 -15.32
N TYR A 26 13.28 -22.40 -14.97
CA TYR A 26 12.85 -22.43 -13.58
C TYR A 26 12.14 -23.74 -13.25
N PRO A 27 12.37 -24.35 -12.07
CA PRO A 27 13.41 -23.97 -11.10
C PRO A 27 14.82 -24.28 -11.64
N ALA A 28 15.84 -23.64 -11.07
CA ALA A 28 17.24 -23.84 -11.47
C ALA A 28 17.80 -25.23 -11.09
N SER A 29 17.09 -26.00 -10.26
CA SER A 29 17.37 -27.40 -9.93
C SER A 29 16.07 -28.16 -9.64
N ILE A 30 16.07 -29.45 -9.95
CA ILE A 30 14.95 -30.36 -9.73
C ILE A 30 15.39 -31.43 -8.72
N GLU A 31 14.62 -31.57 -7.64
CA GLU A 31 14.85 -32.55 -6.58
C GLU A 31 13.56 -33.33 -6.37
N LEU A 32 13.62 -34.65 -6.52
CA LEU A 32 12.49 -35.57 -6.40
C LEU A 32 12.86 -36.64 -5.36
N LEU A 33 12.06 -36.78 -4.30
CA LEU A 33 12.37 -37.67 -3.18
C LEU A 33 11.57 -38.95 -3.18
N THR A 34 10.37 -39.00 -3.74
CA THR A 34 9.56 -40.24 -3.73
C THR A 34 8.80 -40.40 -5.04
N SER A 35 8.29 -41.60 -5.32
CA SER A 35 7.44 -41.89 -6.49
C SER A 35 6.28 -40.92 -6.73
N ARG A 36 5.81 -40.19 -5.70
CA ARG A 36 4.72 -39.21 -5.79
C ARG A 36 5.16 -37.79 -6.11
N ASP A 37 6.46 -37.53 -6.11
CA ASP A 37 6.96 -36.20 -6.37
C ASP A 37 6.92 -35.92 -7.86
N SER A 38 6.76 -34.64 -8.19
CA SER A 38 6.79 -34.16 -9.55
C SER A 38 7.32 -32.73 -9.55
N GLN A 39 7.90 -32.31 -10.66
CA GLN A 39 8.36 -30.94 -10.81
C GLN A 39 8.12 -30.46 -12.23
N ARG A 40 7.32 -29.41 -12.38
CA ARG A 40 7.23 -28.65 -13.63
C ARG A 40 8.46 -27.78 -13.79
N PHE A 41 8.90 -27.62 -15.03
CA PHE A 41 9.81 -26.54 -15.40
C PHE A 41 9.16 -25.59 -16.40
N ILE A 42 9.63 -24.35 -16.41
CA ILE A 42 9.26 -23.32 -17.39
C ILE A 42 10.52 -22.71 -17.98
N VAL A 43 10.43 -22.26 -19.23
CA VAL A 43 11.55 -21.66 -19.96
C VAL A 43 11.15 -20.25 -20.36
N VAL A 44 11.87 -19.26 -19.82
CA VAL A 44 11.60 -17.84 -20.07
C VAL A 44 12.76 -17.24 -20.85
N ALA A 45 12.49 -16.81 -22.08
CA ALA A 45 13.45 -16.08 -22.89
C ALA A 45 13.33 -14.58 -22.63
N THR A 46 14.45 -13.89 -22.44
CA THR A 46 14.47 -12.42 -22.29
C THR A 46 15.07 -11.78 -23.53
N ARG A 47 14.35 -10.83 -24.09
CA ARG A 47 14.77 -10.01 -25.24
C ARG A 47 15.74 -8.90 -24.81
N ASN A 48 16.42 -8.28 -25.78
CA ASN A 48 17.32 -7.16 -25.53
C ASN A 48 16.63 -5.90 -24.96
N ASP A 49 15.32 -5.78 -25.15
CA ASP A 49 14.48 -4.69 -24.64
C ASP A 49 13.73 -5.07 -23.34
N ASP A 50 14.22 -6.09 -22.64
CA ASP A 50 13.74 -6.66 -21.38
C ASP A 50 12.36 -7.34 -21.41
N VAL A 51 11.72 -7.43 -22.59
CA VAL A 51 10.49 -8.22 -22.76
C VAL A 51 10.79 -9.70 -22.52
N THR A 52 9.96 -10.36 -21.72
CA THR A 52 10.05 -11.79 -21.44
C THR A 52 9.04 -12.57 -22.26
N LEU A 53 9.44 -13.72 -22.77
CA LEU A 53 8.60 -14.64 -23.52
C LEU A 53 8.60 -16.00 -22.81
N ASP A 54 7.42 -16.53 -22.53
CA ASP A 54 7.29 -17.94 -22.16
C ASP A 54 7.50 -18.79 -23.42
N VAL A 55 8.64 -19.48 -23.45
CA VAL A 55 9.05 -20.31 -24.59
C VAL A 55 9.05 -21.79 -24.22
N THR A 56 8.37 -22.17 -23.14
CA THR A 56 8.37 -23.54 -22.59
C THR A 56 7.94 -24.57 -23.63
N ALA A 57 6.91 -24.27 -24.43
CA ALA A 57 6.41 -25.18 -25.46
C ALA A 57 7.31 -25.23 -26.72
N GLN A 58 8.13 -24.20 -26.94
CA GLN A 58 8.98 -24.03 -28.12
C GLN A 58 10.42 -24.47 -27.87
N ALA A 59 10.86 -24.50 -26.61
CA ALA A 59 12.19 -24.94 -26.24
C ALA A 59 12.36 -26.47 -26.41
N THR A 60 13.55 -26.88 -26.82
CA THR A 60 13.91 -28.30 -26.89
C THR A 60 14.49 -28.72 -25.53
N ALA A 61 13.89 -29.73 -24.90
CA ALA A 61 14.33 -30.26 -23.62
C ALA A 61 14.75 -31.74 -23.76
N SER A 62 15.99 -32.04 -23.39
CA SER A 62 16.58 -33.38 -23.45
C SER A 62 17.21 -33.78 -22.11
N LEU A 63 17.09 -35.05 -21.74
CA LEU A 63 17.69 -35.60 -20.53
C LEU A 63 18.99 -36.34 -20.88
N ALA A 64 20.04 -36.15 -20.08
CA ALA A 64 21.30 -36.86 -20.25
C ALA A 64 21.16 -38.37 -20.00
N ASP A 65 20.35 -38.75 -19.01
CA ASP A 65 19.95 -40.13 -18.71
C ASP A 65 18.44 -40.20 -18.46
N GLU A 66 17.70 -40.79 -19.40
CA GLU A 66 16.24 -40.99 -19.35
C GLU A 66 15.81 -42.14 -18.44
N SER A 67 16.74 -42.96 -17.93
CA SER A 67 16.40 -44.05 -17.02
C SER A 67 16.11 -43.57 -15.59
N MET A 68 16.60 -42.37 -15.22
CA MET A 68 16.45 -41.79 -13.89
C MET A 68 15.11 -41.05 -13.71
N VAL A 69 14.61 -40.40 -14.76
CA VAL A 69 13.35 -39.63 -14.72
C VAL A 69 12.53 -39.83 -15.99
N LYS A 70 11.21 -39.77 -15.86
CA LYS A 70 10.27 -39.69 -16.98
C LYS A 70 9.89 -38.23 -17.21
N ARG A 71 9.84 -37.82 -18.47
CA ARG A 71 9.36 -36.50 -18.88
C ARG A 71 8.02 -36.60 -19.59
N ASP A 72 7.03 -35.85 -19.11
CA ASP A 72 5.75 -35.64 -19.79
C ASP A 72 5.57 -34.14 -20.06
N GLY A 73 5.80 -33.71 -21.30
CA GLY A 73 5.86 -32.29 -21.63
C GLY A 73 6.94 -31.55 -20.81
N ASN A 74 6.50 -30.63 -19.95
CA ASN A 74 7.35 -29.89 -19.02
C ASN A 74 7.33 -30.43 -17.58
N LEU A 75 6.70 -31.59 -17.35
CA LEU A 75 6.66 -32.27 -16.06
C LEU A 75 7.75 -33.33 -15.98
N ILE A 76 8.54 -33.31 -14.91
CA ILE A 76 9.53 -34.33 -14.58
C ILE A 76 9.02 -35.20 -13.43
N LEU A 77 9.07 -36.52 -13.64
CA LEU A 77 8.63 -37.55 -12.71
C LEU A 77 9.79 -38.51 -12.38
N PRO A 78 9.87 -39.02 -11.14
CA PRO A 78 10.93 -39.95 -10.73
C PRO A 78 10.76 -41.32 -11.41
N ALA A 79 11.87 -41.95 -11.80
CA ALA A 79 11.89 -43.30 -12.36
C ALA A 79 12.88 -44.24 -11.66
N ALA A 80 14.08 -43.76 -11.33
CA ALA A 80 15.10 -44.49 -10.58
C ALA A 80 15.99 -43.52 -9.78
N ASP A 81 16.60 -44.01 -8.71
CA ASP A 81 17.50 -43.23 -7.85
C ASP A 81 18.79 -42.86 -8.59
N GLY A 82 19.18 -41.59 -8.52
CA GLY A 82 20.40 -41.10 -9.15
C GLY A 82 20.37 -39.61 -9.47
N GLU A 83 21.36 -39.19 -10.25
CA GLU A 83 21.49 -37.81 -10.73
C GLU A 83 21.52 -37.82 -12.26
N THR A 84 20.84 -36.86 -12.87
CA THR A 84 20.84 -36.62 -14.32
C THR A 84 20.80 -35.12 -14.58
N THR A 85 20.83 -34.71 -15.84
CA THR A 85 20.79 -33.31 -16.23
C THR A 85 19.74 -33.11 -17.30
N LEU A 86 18.87 -32.12 -17.09
CA LEU A 86 17.91 -31.63 -18.06
C LEU A 86 18.55 -30.47 -18.82
N THR A 87 18.90 -30.70 -20.07
CA THR A 87 19.39 -29.68 -20.99
C THR A 87 18.23 -29.05 -21.74
N VAL A 88 18.10 -27.73 -21.68
CA VAL A 88 17.10 -26.95 -22.41
C VAL A 88 17.78 -26.03 -23.41
N GLU A 89 17.31 -26.04 -24.65
CA GLU A 89 17.84 -25.23 -25.75
C GLU A 89 16.73 -24.43 -26.44
N TYR A 90 16.97 -23.13 -26.66
CA TYR A 90 16.08 -22.26 -27.43
C TYR A 90 16.85 -21.10 -28.06
N SER A 91 16.62 -20.85 -29.36
CA SER A 91 17.25 -19.75 -30.11
C SER A 91 18.79 -19.67 -29.97
N GLY A 92 19.47 -20.82 -29.93
CA GLY A 92 20.93 -20.90 -29.81
C GLY A 92 21.48 -20.75 -28.38
N HIS A 93 20.62 -20.51 -27.39
CA HIS A 93 20.98 -20.52 -25.97
C HIS A 93 20.73 -21.90 -25.37
N LYS A 94 21.55 -22.29 -24.40
CA LYS A 94 21.51 -23.59 -23.73
C LYS A 94 21.64 -23.41 -22.22
N VAL A 95 20.81 -24.11 -21.45
CA VAL A 95 20.85 -24.14 -19.99
C VAL A 95 20.74 -25.58 -19.52
N ASP A 96 21.64 -25.96 -18.62
CA ASP A 96 21.66 -27.28 -18.00
C ASP A 96 21.11 -27.19 -16.57
N VAL A 97 20.07 -27.97 -16.28
CA VAL A 97 19.38 -28.02 -14.98
C VAL A 97 19.69 -29.35 -14.31
N PRO A 98 20.36 -29.36 -13.14
CA PRO A 98 20.61 -30.59 -12.40
C PRO A 98 19.30 -31.19 -11.88
N VAL A 99 19.18 -32.52 -12.03
CA VAL A 99 18.02 -33.31 -11.58
C VAL A 99 18.52 -34.40 -10.64
N LYS A 100 18.02 -34.41 -9.40
CA LYS A 100 18.34 -35.42 -8.39
C LYS A 100 17.08 -36.21 -8.03
N VAL A 101 17.19 -37.53 -8.04
CA VAL A 101 16.14 -38.45 -7.62
C VAL A 101 16.66 -39.32 -6.49
N GLU A 102 15.93 -39.33 -5.38
CA GLU A 102 16.14 -40.26 -4.27
C GLU A 102 14.88 -41.10 -4.08
N LYS A 103 15.01 -42.32 -3.57
CA LYS A 103 13.91 -43.20 -3.15
C LYS A 103 12.72 -43.26 -4.13
N ALA A 104 13.00 -43.34 -5.43
CA ALA A 104 12.00 -43.36 -6.51
C ALA A 104 11.00 -44.52 -6.39
N ALA A 105 11.40 -45.62 -5.73
CA ALA A 105 10.54 -46.78 -5.47
C ALA A 105 9.70 -46.66 -4.19
N GLU A 106 9.99 -45.70 -3.30
CA GLU A 106 9.20 -45.46 -2.09
C GLU A 106 7.97 -44.61 -2.43
N GLU A 107 6.82 -44.93 -1.84
CA GLU A 107 5.63 -44.08 -1.85
C GLU A 107 5.48 -43.42 -0.47
N ARG A 108 5.54 -42.08 -0.41
CA ARG A 108 5.31 -41.39 0.86
C ARG A 108 3.85 -41.53 1.32
N PRO A 109 3.60 -41.74 2.63
CA PRO A 109 2.25 -41.71 3.18
C PRO A 109 1.53 -40.39 2.87
N VAL A 110 0.21 -40.45 2.70
CA VAL A 110 -0.63 -39.24 2.60
C VAL A 110 -0.66 -38.56 3.95
N SER A 111 -0.34 -37.28 3.98
CA SER A 111 -0.40 -36.46 5.17
C SER A 111 -1.70 -35.67 5.20
N PHE A 112 -2.37 -35.64 6.36
CA PHE A 112 -3.53 -34.75 6.52
C PHE A 112 -3.09 -33.29 6.41
N HIS A 113 -2.03 -32.92 7.14
CA HIS A 113 -1.50 -31.57 7.14
C HIS A 113 -0.92 -31.17 5.77
N LEU A 114 -0.06 -31.98 5.15
CA LEU A 114 0.68 -31.57 3.95
C LEU A 114 -0.02 -31.83 2.61
N ASP A 115 -1.08 -32.65 2.59
CA ASP A 115 -1.78 -33.01 1.36
C ASP A 115 -3.28 -32.67 1.45
N VAL A 116 -4.00 -33.19 2.44
CA VAL A 116 -5.46 -32.99 2.56
C VAL A 116 -5.83 -31.52 2.81
N MET A 117 -5.12 -30.85 3.73
CA MET A 117 -5.37 -29.43 4.00
C MET A 117 -5.07 -28.54 2.80
N SER A 118 -4.05 -28.88 2.00
CA SER A 118 -3.73 -28.18 0.75
C SER A 118 -4.84 -28.32 -0.27
N VAL A 119 -5.46 -29.52 -0.38
CA VAL A 119 -6.65 -29.72 -1.22
C VAL A 119 -7.81 -28.85 -0.73
N PHE A 120 -8.09 -28.80 0.58
CA PHE A 120 -9.16 -27.93 1.10
C PHE A 120 -8.95 -26.45 0.81
N MET A 121 -7.71 -25.99 0.86
CA MET A 121 -7.35 -24.61 0.51
C MET A 121 -7.54 -24.35 -0.98
N ARG A 122 -6.96 -25.21 -1.83
CA ARG A 122 -7.02 -25.09 -3.28
C ARG A 122 -8.44 -25.16 -3.81
N ALA A 123 -9.24 -26.13 -3.35
CA ALA A 123 -10.63 -26.32 -3.74
C ALA A 123 -11.59 -25.29 -3.12
N GLY A 124 -11.10 -24.38 -2.26
CA GLY A 124 -11.91 -23.33 -1.65
C GLY A 124 -12.79 -23.78 -0.47
N CYS A 125 -12.67 -25.03 0.01
CA CYS A 125 -13.47 -25.59 1.11
C CYS A 125 -13.34 -24.76 2.40
N ASN A 126 -12.12 -24.35 2.73
CA ASN A 126 -11.78 -23.66 3.98
C ASN A 126 -11.58 -22.14 3.80
N THR A 127 -12.21 -21.55 2.78
CA THR A 127 -12.24 -20.10 2.56
C THR A 127 -13.25 -19.41 3.47
N GLY A 128 -13.12 -18.08 3.60
CA GLY A 128 -14.01 -17.26 4.43
C GLY A 128 -15.47 -17.21 3.95
N SER A 129 -15.72 -17.57 2.69
CA SER A 129 -17.07 -17.71 2.13
C SER A 129 -17.73 -19.05 2.46
N CYS A 130 -16.94 -20.09 2.77
CA CYS A 130 -17.37 -21.47 3.04
C CYS A 130 -17.05 -21.90 4.49
N HIS A 131 -16.47 -23.08 4.70
CA HIS A 131 -16.28 -23.66 6.03
C HIS A 131 -15.20 -22.95 6.86
N GLY A 132 -14.34 -22.14 6.23
CA GLY A 132 -13.37 -21.27 6.89
C GLY A 132 -13.95 -19.97 7.45
N ALA A 133 -15.24 -19.71 7.23
CA ALA A 133 -15.94 -18.60 7.88
C ALA A 133 -15.86 -18.72 9.41
N ALA A 134 -15.85 -17.60 10.14
CA ALA A 134 -15.76 -17.61 11.61
C ALA A 134 -16.84 -18.48 12.30
N ARG A 135 -18.03 -18.57 11.70
CA ARG A 135 -19.14 -19.42 12.16
C ARG A 135 -19.22 -20.80 11.48
N GLY A 136 -18.35 -21.07 10.51
CA GLY A 136 -18.47 -22.20 9.59
C GLY A 136 -19.74 -22.12 8.72
N LYS A 137 -20.11 -23.26 8.13
CA LYS A 137 -21.37 -23.46 7.39
C LYS A 137 -22.03 -24.75 7.85
N ASP A 138 -23.33 -24.68 8.14
CA ASP A 138 -24.17 -25.83 8.49
C ASP A 138 -23.60 -26.73 9.60
N GLY A 139 -22.97 -26.12 10.61
CA GLY A 139 -22.36 -26.82 11.73
C GLY A 139 -20.99 -27.45 11.44
N PHE A 140 -20.42 -27.22 10.26
CA PHE A 140 -19.06 -27.62 9.91
C PHE A 140 -18.15 -26.39 9.76
N ARG A 141 -17.14 -26.31 10.62
CA ARG A 141 -16.20 -25.20 10.70
C ARG A 141 -14.78 -25.74 10.52
N LEU A 142 -14.06 -25.20 9.56
CA LEU A 142 -12.63 -25.41 9.36
C LEU A 142 -11.91 -24.11 9.72
N SER A 143 -10.61 -24.20 9.99
CA SER A 143 -9.77 -23.02 10.11
C SER A 143 -9.61 -22.37 8.73
N LEU A 144 -9.57 -21.03 8.71
CA LEU A 144 -9.42 -20.28 7.47
C LEU A 144 -8.10 -20.68 6.79
N PHE A 145 -8.15 -21.09 5.53
CA PHE A 145 -7.00 -21.56 4.75
C PHE A 145 -6.17 -22.69 5.40
N GLY A 146 -6.71 -23.37 6.41
CA GLY A 146 -6.06 -24.52 7.03
C GLY A 146 -4.99 -24.18 8.07
N PHE A 147 -5.06 -23.02 8.70
CA PHE A 147 -4.10 -22.57 9.72
C PHE A 147 -4.08 -23.37 11.03
N ASP A 148 -5.09 -24.18 11.32
CA ASP A 148 -5.13 -25.10 12.47
C ASP A 148 -5.38 -26.54 12.00
N PRO A 149 -4.39 -27.21 11.37
CA PRO A 149 -4.54 -28.57 10.84
C PRO A 149 -4.93 -29.59 11.93
N LYS A 150 -4.44 -29.41 13.16
CA LYS A 150 -4.76 -30.31 14.29
C LYS A 150 -6.23 -30.20 14.68
N GLY A 151 -6.74 -28.99 14.85
CA GLY A 151 -8.16 -28.79 15.13
C GLY A 151 -9.04 -29.18 13.95
N ASP A 152 -8.61 -28.93 12.71
CA ASP A 152 -9.36 -29.29 11.52
C ASP A 152 -9.45 -30.80 11.34
N TYR A 153 -8.38 -31.53 11.62
CA TYR A 153 -8.42 -33.00 11.68
C TYR A 153 -9.50 -33.48 12.67
N PHE A 154 -9.55 -32.91 13.87
CA PHE A 154 -10.58 -33.23 14.86
C PHE A 154 -11.99 -32.89 14.36
N ARG A 155 -12.18 -31.74 13.73
CA ARG A 155 -13.48 -31.29 13.19
C ARG A 155 -13.95 -32.18 12.03
N VAL A 156 -13.04 -32.64 11.19
CA VAL A 156 -13.35 -33.56 10.09
C VAL A 156 -13.68 -34.96 10.62
N THR A 157 -12.91 -35.49 11.56
CA THR A 157 -12.95 -36.92 11.91
C THR A 157 -13.72 -37.26 13.19
N ARG A 158 -13.84 -36.34 14.16
CA ARG A 158 -14.32 -36.64 15.53
C ARG A 158 -15.53 -35.81 15.98
N GLU A 159 -15.61 -34.54 15.61
CA GLU A 159 -16.63 -33.61 16.14
C GLU A 159 -18.07 -34.08 15.89
N GLU A 160 -18.36 -34.54 14.66
CA GLU A 160 -19.60 -35.24 14.32
C GLU A 160 -19.24 -36.59 13.69
N ALA A 161 -18.81 -37.54 14.53
CA ALA A 161 -18.41 -38.88 14.12
C ALA A 161 -19.45 -39.51 13.17
N THR A 162 -18.96 -40.32 12.20
CA THR A 162 -19.69 -41.07 11.15
C THR A 162 -20.52 -40.26 10.14
N ARG A 163 -20.72 -38.94 10.31
CA ARG A 163 -21.47 -38.13 9.33
C ARG A 163 -20.62 -37.65 8.15
N ARG A 164 -19.33 -37.35 8.40
CA ARG A 164 -18.43 -36.70 7.42
C ARG A 164 -17.51 -37.70 6.71
N VAL A 165 -17.09 -38.73 7.46
CA VAL A 165 -16.13 -39.76 7.02
C VAL A 165 -16.76 -41.15 7.16
N ASN A 166 -16.70 -41.93 6.10
CA ASN A 166 -17.14 -43.32 6.05
C ASN A 166 -15.94 -44.23 5.75
N LEU A 167 -15.32 -44.80 6.79
CA LEU A 167 -14.15 -45.68 6.61
C LEU A 167 -14.50 -47.07 6.07
N ALA A 168 -15.78 -47.47 6.09
CA ALA A 168 -16.21 -48.74 5.50
C ALA A 168 -16.38 -48.64 3.97
N ASN A 169 -16.73 -47.46 3.48
CA ASN A 169 -16.73 -47.11 2.07
C ASN A 169 -16.19 -45.68 1.88
N PRO A 170 -14.85 -45.53 1.80
CA PRO A 170 -14.18 -44.23 1.70
C PRO A 170 -14.74 -43.30 0.63
N ALA A 171 -15.04 -43.82 -0.57
CA ALA A 171 -15.61 -43.04 -1.67
C ALA A 171 -17.03 -42.49 -1.36
N ALA A 172 -17.80 -43.18 -0.53
CA ALA A 172 -19.11 -42.74 -0.04
C ALA A 172 -19.03 -41.92 1.25
N SER A 173 -17.86 -41.34 1.56
CA SER A 173 -17.75 -40.33 2.61
C SER A 173 -18.47 -39.06 2.15
N LEU A 174 -19.36 -38.50 2.97
CA LEU A 174 -20.09 -37.27 2.64
C LEU A 174 -19.15 -36.11 2.28
N LEU A 175 -17.95 -36.09 2.85
CA LEU A 175 -16.87 -35.16 2.49
C LEU A 175 -16.47 -35.27 1.02
N ILE A 176 -16.33 -36.48 0.47
CA ILE A 176 -16.02 -36.74 -0.93
C ILE A 176 -17.24 -36.43 -1.80
N GLU A 177 -18.39 -37.01 -1.48
CA GLU A 177 -19.60 -36.88 -2.31
C GLU A 177 -20.07 -35.43 -2.48
N LYS A 178 -19.90 -34.58 -1.45
CA LYS A 178 -20.20 -33.15 -1.56
C LYS A 178 -19.16 -32.39 -2.39
N SER A 179 -17.90 -32.82 -2.35
CA SER A 179 -16.82 -32.17 -3.09
C SER A 179 -16.89 -32.49 -4.59
N THR A 180 -17.34 -33.69 -4.95
CA THR A 180 -17.56 -34.13 -6.33
C THR A 180 -18.96 -33.83 -6.87
N GLY A 181 -19.81 -33.15 -6.10
CA GLY A 181 -21.18 -32.84 -6.50
C GLY A 181 -22.12 -34.05 -6.61
N ALA A 182 -21.68 -35.25 -6.18
CA ALA A 182 -22.51 -36.46 -6.15
C ALA A 182 -23.74 -36.31 -5.24
N VAL A 183 -23.67 -35.45 -4.23
CA VAL A 183 -24.82 -35.02 -3.42
C VAL A 183 -24.93 -33.50 -3.36
N PRO A 184 -26.14 -32.93 -3.17
CA PRO A 184 -26.33 -31.49 -3.11
C PRO A 184 -25.49 -30.81 -2.02
N HIS A 185 -24.77 -29.77 -2.44
CA HIS A 185 -23.94 -28.95 -1.58
C HIS A 185 -24.05 -27.49 -2.01
N THR A 186 -24.27 -26.58 -1.05
CA THR A 186 -24.39 -25.13 -1.32
C THR A 186 -23.12 -24.56 -1.96
N GLY A 187 -21.95 -25.12 -1.66
CA GLY A 187 -20.67 -24.72 -2.28
C GLY A 187 -20.47 -25.23 -3.71
N GLY A 188 -21.41 -26.01 -4.26
CA GLY A 188 -21.28 -26.61 -5.58
C GLY A 188 -20.32 -27.79 -5.63
N GLU A 189 -20.06 -28.26 -6.86
CA GLU A 189 -18.98 -29.18 -7.20
C GLU A 189 -17.64 -28.43 -7.14
N LEU A 190 -16.64 -29.01 -6.49
CA LEU A 190 -15.32 -28.40 -6.28
C LEU A 190 -14.22 -29.09 -7.08
N PHE A 191 -14.33 -30.41 -7.30
CA PHE A 191 -13.41 -31.17 -8.14
C PHE A 191 -14.02 -32.50 -8.56
N THR A 192 -13.56 -33.05 -9.69
CA THR A 192 -14.07 -34.28 -10.30
C THR A 192 -13.34 -35.54 -9.79
N GLU A 193 -13.91 -36.72 -10.04
CA GLU A 193 -13.33 -38.01 -9.60
C GLU A 193 -12.00 -38.37 -10.30
N ASP A 194 -11.72 -37.80 -11.47
CA ASP A 194 -10.46 -37.96 -12.21
C ASP A 194 -9.35 -36.99 -11.76
N SER A 195 -9.63 -36.12 -10.77
CA SER A 195 -8.65 -35.16 -10.25
C SER A 195 -7.69 -35.78 -9.22
N GLU A 196 -6.46 -35.25 -9.16
CA GLU A 196 -5.50 -35.60 -8.09
C GLU A 196 -5.99 -35.18 -6.70
N TYR A 197 -6.89 -34.19 -6.63
CA TYR A 197 -7.54 -33.76 -5.39
C TYR A 197 -8.42 -34.88 -4.84
N TYR A 198 -9.27 -35.48 -5.69
CA TYR A 198 -10.07 -36.64 -5.32
C TYR A 198 -9.17 -37.82 -4.91
N ALA A 199 -8.15 -38.13 -5.72
CA ALA A 199 -7.24 -39.24 -5.45
C ALA A 199 -6.49 -39.08 -4.11
N THR A 200 -6.06 -37.87 -3.78
CA THR A 200 -5.41 -37.55 -2.49
C THR A 200 -6.36 -37.73 -1.33
N MET A 201 -7.57 -37.18 -1.44
CA MET A 201 -8.60 -37.27 -0.40
C MET A 201 -9.03 -38.72 -0.16
N LEU A 202 -9.27 -39.48 -1.23
CA LEU A 202 -9.65 -40.88 -1.16
C LEU A 202 -8.56 -41.73 -0.50
N ARG A 203 -7.29 -41.56 -0.89
CA ARG A 203 -6.16 -42.31 -0.33
C ARG A 203 -5.97 -42.06 1.17
N TRP A 204 -6.17 -40.82 1.63
CA TRP A 204 -6.18 -40.53 3.07
C TRP A 204 -7.31 -41.28 3.81
N LEU A 205 -8.51 -41.35 3.22
CA LEU A 205 -9.64 -42.07 3.81
C LEU A 205 -9.42 -43.59 3.80
N GLU A 206 -8.89 -44.16 2.71
CA GLU A 206 -8.58 -45.59 2.56
C GLU A 206 -7.50 -46.07 3.54
N THR A 207 -6.57 -45.20 3.92
CA THR A 207 -5.58 -45.49 4.96
C THR A 207 -6.13 -45.34 6.39
N GLY A 208 -7.44 -45.12 6.52
CA GLY A 208 -8.17 -45.06 7.78
C GLY A 208 -8.35 -43.65 8.34
N ALA A 209 -8.15 -42.60 7.52
CA ALA A 209 -8.19 -41.20 7.94
C ALA A 209 -7.32 -40.93 9.17
N LYS A 210 -6.11 -41.52 9.19
CA LYS A 210 -5.20 -41.44 10.34
C LYS A 210 -4.68 -40.01 10.52
N PRO A 211 -4.35 -39.62 11.77
CA PRO A 211 -3.59 -38.39 11.98
C PRO A 211 -2.17 -38.59 11.45
N ASP A 212 -1.48 -37.49 11.17
CA ASP A 212 -0.07 -37.54 10.80
C ASP A 212 0.78 -38.22 11.91
N GLU A 213 1.71 -39.09 11.51
CA GLU A 213 2.63 -39.76 12.43
C GLU A 213 3.90 -38.92 12.63
N GLY A 214 4.37 -38.78 13.88
CA GLY A 214 5.61 -38.08 14.20
C GLY A 214 5.54 -36.56 14.03
N GLU A 215 6.71 -35.95 13.83
CA GLU A 215 6.82 -34.51 13.55
C GLU A 215 6.65 -34.26 12.05
N VAL A 216 5.58 -33.55 11.69
CA VAL A 216 5.29 -33.18 10.29
C VAL A 216 6.27 -32.08 9.85
N PRO A 217 6.98 -32.24 8.72
CA PRO A 217 7.82 -31.19 8.16
C PRO A 217 7.02 -29.91 7.94
N LYS A 218 7.52 -28.76 8.41
CA LYS A 218 6.85 -27.47 8.22
C LYS A 218 7.23 -26.90 6.87
N CYS A 219 6.28 -26.31 6.15
CA CYS A 219 6.60 -25.45 5.01
C CYS A 219 7.30 -24.20 5.57
N GLU A 220 8.56 -23.98 5.22
CA GLU A 220 9.36 -22.85 5.71
C GLU A 220 9.29 -21.64 4.80
N LYS A 221 9.13 -21.88 3.50
CA LYS A 221 8.89 -20.85 2.47
C LYS A 221 8.30 -21.48 1.22
N ILE A 222 7.76 -20.62 0.37
CA ILE A 222 7.42 -20.94 -1.01
C ILE A 222 8.10 -19.94 -1.94
N GLU A 223 8.31 -20.32 -3.20
CA GLU A 223 8.83 -19.45 -4.25
C GLU A 223 7.92 -19.54 -5.47
N ILE A 224 7.70 -18.41 -6.13
CA ILE A 224 6.95 -18.31 -7.39
C ILE A 224 7.92 -17.97 -8.52
N TYR A 225 7.81 -18.70 -9.64
CA TYR A 225 8.67 -18.53 -10.80
C TYR A 225 7.84 -18.27 -12.06
N PRO A 226 8.30 -17.38 -12.98
CA PRO A 226 9.51 -16.57 -12.85
C PRO A 226 9.34 -15.46 -11.79
N PRO A 227 10.43 -14.92 -11.23
CA PRO A 227 10.35 -13.87 -10.21
C PRO A 227 9.87 -12.51 -10.74
N LYS A 228 9.90 -12.34 -12.07
CA LYS A 228 9.36 -11.18 -12.79
C LYS A 228 8.99 -11.58 -14.21
N ALA A 229 8.03 -10.88 -14.80
CA ALA A 229 7.68 -11.00 -16.21
C ALA A 229 7.38 -9.62 -16.82
N VAL A 230 7.77 -9.42 -18.08
CA VAL A 230 7.48 -8.24 -18.88
C VAL A 230 6.80 -8.70 -20.16
N LEU A 231 5.49 -8.57 -20.22
CA LEU A 231 4.67 -9.00 -21.34
C LEU A 231 4.48 -7.84 -22.32
N GLU A 232 4.49 -8.15 -23.61
CA GLU A 232 4.30 -7.17 -24.69
C GLU A 232 3.07 -7.55 -25.52
N GLY A 233 2.10 -6.64 -25.58
CA GLY A 233 0.85 -6.81 -26.32
C GLY A 233 -0.23 -7.56 -25.55
N GLU A 234 -1.48 -7.20 -25.84
CA GLU A 234 -2.66 -7.86 -25.29
C GLU A 234 -2.72 -9.33 -25.73
N GLY A 235 -2.99 -10.23 -24.79
CA GLY A 235 -3.05 -11.67 -25.01
C GLY A 235 -1.71 -12.41 -24.87
N ALA A 236 -0.58 -11.72 -24.66
CA ALA A 236 0.68 -12.40 -24.32
C ALA A 236 0.55 -13.15 -22.99
N GLN A 237 1.10 -14.36 -22.89
CA GLN A 237 0.93 -15.23 -21.73
C GLN A 237 2.26 -15.57 -21.05
N GLN A 238 2.19 -15.79 -19.73
CA GLN A 238 3.28 -16.31 -18.93
C GLN A 238 2.72 -17.28 -17.88
N SER A 239 3.21 -18.52 -17.88
CA SER A 239 2.87 -19.49 -16.84
C SER A 239 3.78 -19.32 -15.62
N PHE A 240 3.21 -19.55 -14.44
CA PHE A 240 3.90 -19.51 -13.17
C PHE A 240 3.89 -20.86 -12.47
N ILE A 241 5.00 -21.21 -11.82
CA ILE A 241 5.12 -22.40 -10.97
C ILE A 241 5.43 -22.01 -9.53
N VAL A 242 4.99 -22.83 -8.58
CA VAL A 242 5.18 -22.60 -7.14
C VAL A 242 5.93 -23.79 -6.54
N LYS A 243 7.06 -23.50 -5.89
CA LYS A 243 7.89 -24.51 -5.21
C LYS A 243 7.88 -24.26 -3.71
N ALA A 244 7.52 -25.27 -2.93
CA ALA A 244 7.55 -25.25 -1.47
C ALA A 244 8.84 -25.88 -0.93
N PHE A 245 9.36 -25.33 0.17
CA PHE A 245 10.56 -25.79 0.87
C PHE A 245 10.18 -26.18 2.29
N TYR A 246 10.60 -27.38 2.72
CA TYR A 246 10.22 -27.95 4.01
C TYR A 246 11.39 -28.06 4.98
N SER A 247 11.10 -28.05 6.27
CA SER A 247 12.07 -28.08 7.37
C SER A 247 12.97 -29.32 7.44
N ASN A 248 12.65 -30.36 6.67
CA ASN A 248 13.47 -31.56 6.52
C ASN A 248 14.42 -31.49 5.30
N GLY A 249 14.52 -30.33 4.65
CA GLY A 249 15.34 -30.09 3.46
C GLY A 249 14.69 -30.48 2.13
N THR A 250 13.48 -31.07 2.17
CA THR A 250 12.78 -31.49 0.94
C THR A 250 12.08 -30.32 0.25
N THR A 251 11.84 -30.47 -1.05
CA THR A 251 11.07 -29.50 -1.84
C THR A 251 9.94 -30.17 -2.60
N ARG A 252 8.87 -29.43 -2.91
CA ARG A 252 7.73 -29.93 -3.70
C ARG A 252 7.27 -28.87 -4.69
N ASP A 253 6.97 -29.28 -5.92
CA ASP A 253 6.09 -28.51 -6.78
C ASP A 253 4.68 -28.55 -6.19
N VAL A 254 4.16 -27.37 -5.87
CA VAL A 254 2.83 -27.16 -5.29
C VAL A 254 1.98 -26.27 -6.19
N THR A 255 2.35 -26.11 -7.46
CA THR A 255 1.67 -25.24 -8.43
C THR A 255 0.17 -25.56 -8.51
N ASN A 256 -0.18 -26.84 -8.63
CA ASN A 256 -1.58 -27.30 -8.67
C ASN A 256 -2.28 -27.26 -7.31
N LEU A 257 -1.58 -26.96 -6.21
CA LEU A 257 -2.14 -26.83 -4.86
C LEU A 257 -2.14 -25.38 -4.38
N ALA A 258 -1.47 -24.48 -5.11
CA ALA A 258 -1.41 -23.07 -4.78
C ALA A 258 -2.69 -22.35 -5.21
N VAL A 259 -3.03 -21.27 -4.53
CA VAL A 259 -4.10 -20.36 -4.95
C VAL A 259 -3.45 -19.13 -5.59
N PHE A 260 -3.72 -18.91 -6.88
CA PHE A 260 -3.22 -17.77 -7.62
C PHE A 260 -4.18 -16.58 -7.58
N MET A 261 -3.63 -15.36 -7.53
CA MET A 261 -4.40 -14.11 -7.52
C MET A 261 -3.58 -13.00 -8.16
N SER A 262 -4.22 -11.95 -8.68
CA SER A 262 -3.54 -10.73 -9.11
C SER A 262 -4.10 -9.52 -8.33
N ASN A 263 -3.25 -8.55 -8.02
CA ASN A 263 -3.71 -7.29 -7.43
C ASN A 263 -4.17 -6.27 -8.49
N ASN A 264 -4.03 -6.58 -9.78
CA ASN A 264 -4.47 -5.72 -10.88
C ASN A 264 -4.85 -6.56 -12.12
N ASP A 265 -6.05 -7.14 -12.06
CA ASP A 265 -6.66 -7.90 -13.16
C ASP A 265 -6.95 -7.04 -14.41
N ASN A 266 -6.91 -5.71 -14.32
CA ASN A 266 -7.03 -4.87 -15.52
C ASN A 266 -5.78 -4.92 -16.40
N SER A 267 -4.61 -5.18 -15.81
CA SER A 267 -3.34 -5.26 -16.53
C SER A 267 -2.89 -6.69 -16.75
N ALA A 268 -2.92 -7.53 -15.71
CA ALA A 268 -2.36 -8.88 -15.75
C ALA A 268 -3.21 -9.81 -14.86
N PRO A 269 -4.39 -10.24 -15.33
CA PRO A 269 -5.15 -11.30 -14.68
C PRO A 269 -4.37 -12.61 -14.72
N ILE A 270 -4.58 -13.45 -13.69
CA ILE A 270 -4.04 -14.81 -13.61
C ILE A 270 -5.16 -15.80 -13.34
N ASP A 271 -5.14 -16.93 -14.04
CA ASP A 271 -6.09 -18.01 -13.84
C ASP A 271 -5.68 -18.98 -12.71
N GLU A 272 -6.54 -19.96 -12.46
CA GLU A 272 -6.33 -20.95 -11.42
C GLU A 272 -5.12 -21.85 -11.69
N ASP A 273 -4.72 -22.06 -12.94
CA ASP A 273 -3.59 -22.92 -13.30
C ASP A 273 -2.24 -22.18 -13.26
N GLY A 274 -2.26 -20.90 -12.91
CA GLY A 274 -1.08 -20.07 -12.79
C GLY A 274 -0.67 -19.43 -14.11
N THR A 275 -1.56 -19.30 -15.09
CA THR A 275 -1.28 -18.62 -16.36
C THR A 275 -1.76 -17.18 -16.31
N CYS A 276 -0.80 -16.26 -16.39
CA CYS A 276 -1.07 -14.84 -16.48
C CYS A 276 -1.24 -14.42 -17.94
N THR A 277 -2.27 -13.62 -18.24
CA THR A 277 -2.51 -13.09 -19.59
C THR A 277 -2.41 -11.56 -19.57
N ALA A 278 -1.62 -10.98 -20.46
CA ALA A 278 -1.52 -9.54 -20.63
C ALA A 278 -2.84 -8.93 -21.11
N ALA A 279 -3.32 -7.91 -20.41
CA ALA A 279 -4.50 -7.13 -20.76
C ALA A 279 -4.07 -5.68 -21.07
N LYS A 280 -4.48 -4.71 -20.26
CA LYS A 280 -4.11 -3.30 -20.47
C LYS A 280 -2.70 -3.02 -19.99
N ARG A 281 -2.08 -2.00 -20.59
CA ARG A 281 -0.82 -1.44 -20.09
C ARG A 281 -0.88 -1.20 -18.58
N GLY A 282 0.17 -1.59 -17.89
CA GLY A 282 0.34 -1.30 -16.47
C GLY A 282 1.23 -2.34 -15.81
N GLU A 283 1.06 -2.47 -14.50
CA GLU A 283 1.78 -3.45 -13.70
C GLU A 283 0.81 -4.13 -12.73
N ALA A 284 1.06 -5.40 -12.48
CA ALA A 284 0.42 -6.18 -11.44
C ALA A 284 1.47 -6.95 -10.64
N PHE A 285 1.09 -7.34 -9.44
CA PHE A 285 1.75 -8.39 -8.70
C PHE A 285 0.84 -9.61 -8.73
N VAL A 286 1.31 -10.62 -9.45
CA VAL A 286 0.72 -11.96 -9.45
C VAL A 286 1.21 -12.65 -8.19
N MET A 287 0.30 -13.27 -7.44
CA MET A 287 0.58 -13.90 -6.17
C MET A 287 0.23 -15.37 -6.20
N ALA A 288 0.97 -16.15 -5.42
CA ALA A 288 0.65 -17.53 -5.09
C ALA A 288 0.56 -17.67 -3.57
N ARG A 289 -0.50 -18.31 -3.10
CA ARG A 289 -0.63 -18.79 -1.72
C ARG A 289 -0.45 -20.30 -1.67
N PHE A 290 0.33 -20.76 -0.71
CA PHE A 290 0.33 -22.16 -0.30
C PHE A 290 0.63 -22.27 1.19
N ASP A 291 -0.12 -23.11 1.90
CA ASP A 291 -0.04 -23.26 3.37
C ASP A 291 -0.20 -21.88 4.06
N THR A 292 0.75 -21.49 4.91
CA THR A 292 0.80 -20.22 5.64
C THR A 292 1.49 -19.10 4.87
N HIS A 293 1.97 -19.37 3.66
CA HIS A 293 2.82 -18.48 2.90
C HIS A 293 2.08 -17.84 1.72
N THR A 294 2.42 -16.58 1.45
CA THR A 294 2.01 -15.86 0.24
C THR A 294 3.25 -15.21 -0.34
N VAL A 295 3.48 -15.39 -1.63
CA VAL A 295 4.57 -14.75 -2.38
C VAL A 295 4.02 -14.11 -3.65
N GLY A 296 4.75 -13.16 -4.21
CA GLY A 296 4.35 -12.48 -5.44
C GLY A 296 5.49 -12.33 -6.43
N SER A 297 5.12 -12.22 -7.71
CA SER A 297 5.98 -11.94 -8.85
C SER A 297 5.47 -10.67 -9.56
N GLN A 298 6.39 -9.79 -9.94
CA GLN A 298 6.03 -8.55 -10.64
C GLN A 298 5.78 -8.85 -12.12
N VAL A 299 4.61 -8.47 -12.62
CA VAL A 299 4.24 -8.55 -14.04
C VAL A 299 4.03 -7.15 -14.59
N VAL A 300 4.80 -6.78 -15.61
CA VAL A 300 4.65 -5.53 -16.35
C VAL A 300 4.03 -5.85 -17.70
N VAL A 301 3.02 -5.07 -18.11
CA VAL A 301 2.38 -5.19 -19.41
C VAL A 301 2.64 -3.93 -20.22
N LEU A 302 3.29 -4.10 -21.36
CA LEU A 302 3.69 -3.06 -22.28
C LEU A 302 2.83 -3.11 -23.54
N PRO A 303 2.47 -1.95 -24.13
CA PRO A 303 1.85 -1.91 -25.44
C PRO A 303 2.79 -2.51 -26.50
N LYS A 304 2.21 -3.22 -27.47
CA LYS A 304 2.96 -3.72 -28.62
C LYS A 304 3.37 -2.57 -29.53
N ASP A 305 4.54 -2.69 -30.16
CA ASP A 305 5.07 -1.75 -31.16
C ASP A 305 5.12 -0.29 -30.66
N LEU A 306 5.35 -0.09 -29.35
CA LEU A 306 5.42 1.23 -28.74
C LEU A 306 6.68 1.97 -29.22
N ASP A 307 6.48 3.11 -29.88
CA ASP A 307 7.55 4.06 -30.17
C ASP A 307 7.94 4.80 -28.89
N TYR A 308 9.02 4.36 -28.26
CA TYR A 308 9.49 4.88 -26.99
C TYR A 308 10.95 5.34 -27.10
N GLU A 309 11.14 6.65 -27.11
CA GLU A 309 12.45 7.26 -26.92
C GLU A 309 12.70 7.46 -25.42
N LYS A 310 13.76 6.81 -24.90
CA LYS A 310 14.11 6.84 -23.49
C LYS A 310 14.54 8.24 -23.06
N PRO A 311 13.76 8.97 -22.24
CA PRO A 311 14.10 10.32 -21.83
C PRO A 311 15.36 10.37 -20.96
N GLN A 312 16.06 11.50 -20.96
CA GLN A 312 17.16 11.70 -20.03
C GLN A 312 16.63 11.93 -18.61
N ILE A 313 17.14 11.16 -17.66
CA ILE A 313 16.91 11.36 -16.24
C ILE A 313 17.89 12.43 -15.74
N ALA A 314 17.38 13.43 -15.03
CA ALA A 314 18.19 14.45 -14.37
C ALA A 314 17.45 14.99 -13.15
N GLY A 315 18.15 15.23 -12.05
CA GLY A 315 17.55 15.69 -10.80
C GLY A 315 18.25 15.08 -9.59
N ASN A 316 17.52 14.87 -8.51
CA ASN A 316 18.03 14.15 -7.33
C ASN A 316 17.70 12.65 -7.40
N TYR A 317 18.03 11.92 -6.33
CA TYR A 317 17.78 10.47 -6.24
C TYR A 317 16.30 10.08 -6.43
N ILE A 318 15.35 10.96 -6.09
CA ILE A 318 13.91 10.71 -6.33
C ILE A 318 13.65 10.68 -7.83
N ASP A 319 14.18 11.66 -8.57
CA ASP A 319 14.04 11.74 -10.02
C ASP A 319 14.71 10.57 -10.72
N GLU A 320 15.83 10.09 -10.19
CA GLU A 320 16.52 8.90 -10.69
C GLU A 320 15.69 7.64 -10.53
N LEU A 321 15.15 7.40 -9.33
CA LEU A 321 14.39 6.19 -9.03
C LEU A 321 13.01 6.19 -9.70
N VAL A 322 12.34 7.34 -9.75
CA VAL A 322 11.08 7.50 -10.48
C VAL A 322 11.31 7.40 -11.98
N GLY A 323 12.35 8.05 -12.50
CA GLY A 323 12.73 7.96 -13.91
C GLY A 323 13.05 6.52 -14.32
N ALA A 324 13.83 5.80 -13.52
CA ALA A 324 14.14 4.38 -13.75
C ALA A 324 12.86 3.53 -13.77
N LYS A 325 11.91 3.80 -12.87
CA LYS A 325 10.61 3.12 -12.86
C LYS A 325 9.81 3.40 -14.13
N LEU A 326 9.70 4.66 -14.56
CA LEU A 326 8.99 5.04 -15.77
C LEU A 326 9.63 4.44 -17.02
N HIS A 327 10.97 4.32 -17.06
CA HIS A 327 11.68 3.63 -18.13
C HIS A 327 11.30 2.15 -18.23
N LYS A 328 11.21 1.43 -17.09
CA LYS A 328 10.74 0.03 -17.06
C LYS A 328 9.32 -0.11 -17.62
N LEU A 329 8.48 0.91 -17.44
CA LEU A 329 7.09 0.94 -17.94
C LEU A 329 6.94 1.57 -19.34
N ARG A 330 8.06 2.00 -19.96
CA ARG A 330 8.10 2.77 -21.21
C ARG A 330 7.18 4.02 -21.17
N ILE A 331 7.07 4.66 -20.01
CA ILE A 331 6.28 5.88 -19.80
C ILE A 331 7.19 7.10 -19.95
N VAL A 332 6.73 8.11 -20.68
CA VAL A 332 7.38 9.44 -20.75
C VAL A 332 6.79 10.31 -19.64
N PRO A 333 7.61 10.86 -18.72
CA PRO A 333 7.11 11.76 -17.69
C PRO A 333 6.52 13.04 -18.31
N SER A 334 5.51 13.62 -17.67
CA SER A 334 5.02 14.95 -18.04
C SER A 334 6.08 16.01 -17.80
N GLU A 335 5.96 17.12 -18.52
CA GLU A 335 6.86 18.26 -18.41
C GLU A 335 6.84 18.89 -17.02
N VAL A 336 7.84 19.72 -16.74
CA VAL A 336 7.89 20.53 -15.52
C VAL A 336 6.81 21.62 -15.59
N CYS A 337 6.11 21.84 -14.48
CA CYS A 337 5.08 22.83 -14.33
C CYS A 337 5.60 24.27 -14.46
N SER A 338 4.68 25.20 -14.72
CA SER A 338 4.99 26.63 -14.70
C SER A 338 5.37 27.10 -13.30
N ASP A 339 6.00 28.27 -13.20
CA ASP A 339 6.33 28.84 -11.89
C ASP A 339 5.09 29.22 -11.07
N GLU A 340 3.98 29.59 -11.74
CA GLU A 340 2.71 29.91 -11.08
C GLU A 340 2.08 28.65 -10.47
N GLU A 341 2.10 27.52 -11.20
CA GLU A 341 1.68 26.21 -10.68
C GLU A 341 2.60 25.79 -9.52
N TYR A 342 3.92 25.95 -9.65
CA TYR A 342 4.87 25.57 -8.60
C TYR A 342 4.70 26.36 -7.29
N ILE A 343 4.63 27.69 -7.34
CA ILE A 343 4.53 28.50 -6.12
C ILE A 343 3.22 28.22 -5.38
N ARG A 344 2.11 28.05 -6.12
CA ARG A 344 0.83 27.65 -5.53
C ARG A 344 1.00 26.32 -4.82
N ARG A 345 1.48 25.30 -5.54
CA ARG A 345 1.58 23.93 -5.04
C ARG A 345 2.46 23.83 -3.81
N ALA A 346 3.67 24.38 -3.88
CA ALA A 346 4.62 24.35 -2.78
C ALA A 346 4.11 25.09 -1.55
N THR A 347 3.49 26.27 -1.72
CA THR A 347 2.99 27.04 -0.57
C THR A 347 1.80 26.34 0.09
N VAL A 348 0.85 25.82 -0.70
CA VAL A 348 -0.30 25.08 -0.16
C VAL A 348 0.15 23.78 0.51
N ASP A 349 1.05 23.00 -0.08
CA ASP A 349 1.48 21.74 0.52
C ASP A 349 2.32 21.90 1.79
N ILE A 350 3.25 22.87 1.80
CA ILE A 350 4.21 23.07 2.89
C ILE A 350 3.58 23.88 4.03
N THR A 351 2.73 24.87 3.71
CA THR A 351 2.20 25.83 4.70
C THR A 351 0.68 25.85 4.81
N GLY A 352 -0.05 25.09 3.98
CA GLY A 352 -1.53 25.01 4.01
C GLY A 352 -2.22 26.32 3.67
N LYS A 353 -1.48 27.27 3.10
CA LYS A 353 -1.90 28.62 2.77
C LYS A 353 -1.51 28.97 1.34
N LEU A 354 -2.11 30.04 0.82
CA LEU A 354 -1.76 30.62 -0.46
C LEU A 354 -0.52 31.52 -0.31
N PRO A 355 0.32 31.67 -1.35
CA PRO A 355 1.35 32.69 -1.34
C PRO A 355 0.71 34.08 -1.22
N THR A 356 1.33 34.95 -0.45
CA THR A 356 0.96 36.37 -0.44
C THR A 356 1.27 37.00 -1.79
N GLU A 357 0.63 38.14 -2.10
CA GLU A 357 0.89 38.86 -3.34
C GLU A 357 2.37 39.29 -3.46
N GLU A 358 2.99 39.65 -2.34
CA GLU A 358 4.41 40.00 -2.28
C GLU A 358 5.30 38.78 -2.59
N GLU A 359 5.06 37.64 -1.92
CA GLU A 359 5.79 36.39 -2.20
C GLU A 359 5.65 35.95 -3.66
N TYR A 360 4.45 36.08 -4.25
CA TYR A 360 4.23 35.82 -5.68
C TYR A 360 5.07 36.73 -6.55
N ARG A 361 5.01 38.06 -6.33
CA ARG A 361 5.76 39.03 -7.14
C ARG A 361 7.27 38.83 -7.02
N GLU A 362 7.79 38.58 -5.82
CA GLU A 362 9.20 38.28 -5.59
C GLU A 362 9.64 37.01 -6.34
N PHE A 363 8.87 35.93 -6.24
CA PHE A 363 9.21 34.65 -6.86
C PHE A 363 9.13 34.71 -8.39
N MET A 364 8.16 35.45 -8.95
CA MET A 364 8.07 35.68 -10.39
C MET A 364 9.21 36.57 -10.92
N ALA A 365 9.74 37.48 -10.09
CA ALA A 365 10.85 38.35 -10.46
C ALA A 365 12.23 37.68 -10.33
N ASP A 366 12.34 36.62 -9.53
CA ASP A 366 13.58 35.85 -9.39
C ASP A 366 13.84 34.99 -10.65
N ASN A 367 14.98 35.24 -11.29
CA ASN A 367 15.45 34.50 -12.47
C ASN A 367 16.59 33.52 -12.16
N SER A 368 16.87 33.26 -10.87
CA SER A 368 17.90 32.31 -10.48
C SER A 368 17.49 30.86 -10.73
N ASP A 369 18.41 30.05 -11.23
CA ASP A 369 18.19 28.62 -11.53
C ASP A 369 17.75 27.81 -10.30
N ASN A 370 18.04 28.29 -9.09
CA ASN A 370 17.69 27.65 -7.83
C ASN A 370 16.53 28.33 -7.07
N LYS A 371 15.76 29.23 -7.69
CA LYS A 371 14.65 29.94 -7.02
C LYS A 371 13.62 29.03 -6.36
N ARG A 372 13.33 27.87 -6.97
CA ARG A 372 12.38 26.88 -6.44
C ARG A 372 12.90 26.23 -5.14
N ALA A 373 14.18 25.86 -5.12
CA ALA A 373 14.82 25.34 -3.91
C ALA A 373 14.86 26.40 -2.79
N LYS A 374 15.19 27.66 -3.11
CA LYS A 374 15.14 28.77 -2.14
C LYS A 374 13.74 28.99 -1.59
N LEU A 375 12.70 28.88 -2.42
CA LEU A 375 11.31 28.97 -1.97
C LEU A 375 11.01 27.88 -0.95
N VAL A 376 11.34 26.62 -1.26
CA VAL A 376 11.15 25.49 -0.32
C VAL A 376 11.87 25.74 1.00
N ASP A 377 13.14 26.16 0.95
CA ASP A 377 13.93 26.48 2.14
C ASP A 377 13.24 27.55 3.01
N ARG A 378 12.70 28.62 2.40
CA ARG A 378 11.94 29.64 3.14
C ARG A 378 10.65 29.11 3.75
N LEU A 379 9.90 28.27 3.01
CA LEU A 379 8.61 27.75 3.45
C LEU A 379 8.75 26.76 4.60
N LEU A 380 9.84 25.97 4.66
CA LEU A 380 10.11 25.01 5.74
C LEU A 380 10.41 25.66 7.09
N GLU A 381 10.89 26.90 7.08
CA GLU A 381 11.16 27.69 8.30
C GLU A 381 9.91 28.40 8.85
N ARG A 382 8.78 28.33 8.13
CA ARG A 382 7.54 28.95 8.58
C ARG A 382 6.87 28.13 9.67
N LYS A 383 6.34 28.80 10.68
CA LYS A 383 5.55 28.15 11.74
C LYS A 383 4.38 27.32 11.21
N GLU A 384 3.79 27.73 10.08
CA GLU A 384 2.67 27.02 9.45
C GLU A 384 3.04 25.60 9.04
N PHE A 385 4.30 25.36 8.68
CA PHE A 385 4.79 24.02 8.40
C PHE A 385 4.63 23.12 9.64
N SER A 386 5.12 23.58 10.79
CA SER A 386 5.00 22.84 12.05
C SER A 386 3.55 22.65 12.48
N GLU A 387 2.69 23.65 12.29
CA GLU A 387 1.26 23.58 12.64
C GLU A 387 0.52 22.50 11.83
N ILE A 388 0.81 22.38 10.53
CA ILE A 388 0.19 21.34 9.67
C ILE A 388 0.68 19.95 10.03
N TRP A 389 1.98 19.80 10.26
CA TRP A 389 2.51 18.51 10.66
C TRP A 389 2.02 18.11 12.04
N ALA A 390 1.85 19.05 12.97
CA ALA A 390 1.21 18.79 14.25
C ALA A 390 -0.24 18.34 14.08
N MET A 391 -1.02 18.98 13.19
CA MET A 391 -2.38 18.54 12.87
C MET A 391 -2.41 17.12 12.29
N ARG A 392 -1.56 16.81 11.30
CA ARG A 392 -1.49 15.48 10.67
C ARG A 392 -1.09 14.39 11.66
N TRP A 393 -0.10 14.65 12.51
CA TRP A 393 0.26 13.72 13.58
C TRP A 393 -0.84 13.61 14.65
N ALA A 394 -1.56 14.69 14.95
CA ALA A 394 -2.66 14.66 15.89
C ALA A 394 -3.82 13.77 15.41
N GLU A 395 -4.05 13.67 14.10
CA GLU A 395 -4.98 12.70 13.51
C GLU A 395 -4.54 11.26 13.77
N LEU A 396 -3.28 10.93 13.47
CA LEU A 396 -2.72 9.59 13.68
C LEU A 396 -2.65 9.20 15.16
N LEU A 397 -2.45 10.17 16.05
CA LEU A 397 -2.36 9.98 17.50
C LEU A 397 -3.73 10.11 18.20
N MET A 398 -4.81 10.25 17.44
CA MET A 398 -6.19 10.37 17.93
C MET A 398 -6.39 11.47 18.99
N ILE A 399 -5.74 12.63 18.83
CA ILE A 399 -5.79 13.70 19.82
C ILE A 399 -7.19 14.35 19.83
N LYS A 400 -7.99 13.97 20.82
CA LYS A 400 -9.35 14.48 21.06
C LYS A 400 -9.74 14.36 22.53
N SER A 401 -10.76 15.10 22.94
CA SER A 401 -11.41 14.88 24.23
C SER A 401 -12.41 13.71 24.16
N THR A 402 -12.50 12.94 25.24
CA THR A 402 -13.44 11.82 25.41
C THR A 402 -14.07 11.86 26.80
N ASN A 403 -14.83 10.84 27.17
CA ASN A 403 -15.32 10.72 28.55
C ASN A 403 -14.18 10.43 29.55
N THR A 404 -13.00 10.03 29.06
CA THR A 404 -11.82 9.71 29.88
C THR A 404 -10.68 10.71 29.67
N VAL A 405 -10.58 11.32 28.49
CA VAL A 405 -9.58 12.33 28.14
C VAL A 405 -10.23 13.72 28.20
N SER A 406 -9.80 14.57 29.12
CA SER A 406 -10.35 15.93 29.24
C SER A 406 -9.91 16.84 28.08
N GLN A 407 -10.65 17.94 27.83
CA GLN A 407 -10.21 18.96 26.87
C GLN A 407 -8.82 19.54 27.20
N LYS A 408 -8.51 19.70 28.49
CA LYS A 408 -7.17 20.13 28.92
C LYS A 408 -6.11 19.09 28.56
N SER A 409 -6.39 17.80 28.73
CA SER A 409 -5.47 16.72 28.34
C SER A 409 -5.18 16.75 26.84
N ALA A 410 -6.22 16.84 26.02
CA ALA A 410 -6.08 16.91 24.56
C ALA A 410 -5.29 18.15 24.12
N PHE A 411 -5.56 19.31 24.72
CA PHE A 411 -4.83 20.55 24.45
C PHE A 411 -3.34 20.44 24.82
N LEU A 412 -3.02 19.92 26.01
CA LEU A 412 -1.62 19.76 26.43
C LEU A 412 -0.87 18.75 25.56
N TYR A 413 -1.55 17.68 25.14
CA TYR A 413 -0.94 16.68 24.26
C TYR A 413 -0.67 17.25 22.86
N TYR A 414 -1.63 17.99 22.29
CA TYR A 414 -1.42 18.71 21.04
C TYR A 414 -0.34 19.78 21.13
N SER A 415 -0.27 20.51 22.25
CA SER A 415 0.74 21.55 22.49
C SER A 415 2.15 20.94 22.54
N TRP A 416 2.30 19.82 23.25
CA TRP A 416 3.56 19.06 23.27
C TRP A 416 3.95 18.62 21.86
N LEU A 417 3.02 18.05 21.08
CA LEU A 417 3.30 17.61 19.71
C LEU A 417 3.75 18.78 18.81
N THR A 418 3.08 19.92 18.94
CA THR A 418 3.45 21.13 18.21
C THR A 418 4.85 21.60 18.57
N GLU A 419 5.20 21.57 19.86
CA GLU A 419 6.53 21.93 20.36
C GLU A 419 7.64 21.00 19.84
N GLN A 420 7.39 19.68 19.82
CA GLN A 420 8.33 18.69 19.27
C GLN A 420 8.66 18.99 17.81
N ILE A 421 7.63 19.26 17.01
CA ILE A 421 7.78 19.53 15.58
C ILE A 421 8.39 20.91 15.33
N SER A 422 8.06 21.94 16.12
CA SER A 422 8.65 23.28 15.96
C SER A 422 10.12 23.34 16.36
N ASN A 423 10.55 22.47 17.28
CA ASN A 423 11.93 22.39 17.75
C ASN A 423 12.77 21.39 16.95
N ASP A 424 12.24 20.88 15.82
CA ASP A 424 12.92 19.92 14.95
C ASP A 424 13.42 18.67 15.70
N VAL A 425 12.63 18.19 16.66
CA VAL A 425 12.95 16.95 17.36
C VAL A 425 12.92 15.78 16.36
N PRO A 426 13.97 14.96 16.28
CA PRO A 426 14.01 13.78 15.42
C PRO A 426 12.78 12.88 15.59
N LEU A 427 12.21 12.41 14.48
CA LEU A 427 10.96 11.63 14.53
C LEU A 427 11.11 10.34 15.34
N ASP A 428 12.27 9.69 15.30
CA ASP A 428 12.55 8.50 16.12
C ASP A 428 12.50 8.82 17.62
N GLN A 429 13.06 9.96 18.03
CA GLN A 429 12.99 10.43 19.41
C GLN A 429 11.54 10.74 19.82
N MET A 430 10.82 11.53 19.03
CA MET A 430 9.42 11.88 19.31
C MET A 430 8.56 10.61 19.47
N VAL A 431 8.75 9.61 18.61
CA VAL A 431 8.02 8.33 18.69
C VAL A 431 8.44 7.51 19.91
N ARG A 432 9.73 7.47 20.26
CA ARG A 432 10.18 6.83 21.52
C ARG A 432 9.53 7.50 22.73
N GLU A 433 9.44 8.82 22.77
CA GLU A 433 8.79 9.56 23.86
C GLU A 433 7.30 9.22 23.99
N VAL A 434 6.57 9.08 22.88
CA VAL A 434 5.17 8.61 22.88
C VAL A 434 5.07 7.19 23.45
N LEU A 435 5.89 6.27 22.95
CA LEU A 435 5.76 4.85 23.29
C LEU A 435 6.21 4.53 24.72
N THR A 436 7.21 5.23 25.26
CA THR A 436 7.69 5.01 26.63
C THR A 436 6.98 5.90 27.68
N ALA A 437 6.07 6.77 27.22
CA ALA A 437 5.40 7.76 28.07
C ALA A 437 4.81 7.18 29.36
N SER A 438 5.22 7.74 30.49
CA SER A 438 4.79 7.36 31.83
C SER A 438 4.70 8.60 32.73
N GLY A 439 3.75 8.65 33.66
CA GLY A 439 3.47 9.83 34.46
C GLY A 439 2.04 10.36 34.29
N GLY A 440 1.77 11.55 34.79
CA GLY A 440 0.44 12.17 34.73
C GLY A 440 0.12 12.70 33.33
N THR A 441 -1.13 12.55 32.88
CA THR A 441 -1.59 13.03 31.57
C THR A 441 -1.53 14.56 31.39
N PHE A 442 -1.31 15.33 32.45
CA PHE A 442 -1.00 16.76 32.34
C PHE A 442 0.50 17.04 32.46
N SER A 443 1.17 16.38 33.39
CA SER A 443 2.60 16.59 33.67
C SER A 443 3.54 15.97 32.64
N ASN A 444 3.11 14.87 32.00
CA ASN A 444 3.78 14.23 30.86
C ASN A 444 2.74 13.97 29.75
N PRO A 445 2.41 14.96 28.91
CA PRO A 445 1.30 14.89 27.94
C PRO A 445 1.32 13.70 26.97
N PRO A 446 2.47 13.19 26.47
CA PRO A 446 2.53 11.96 25.66
C PRO A 446 1.82 10.74 26.27
N SER A 447 1.70 10.67 27.60
CA SER A 447 1.01 9.58 28.28
C SER A 447 -0.48 9.48 27.90
N ASN A 448 -1.07 10.53 27.33
CA ASN A 448 -2.42 10.50 26.76
C ASN A 448 -2.58 9.48 25.63
N TYR A 449 -1.51 9.07 24.94
CA TYR A 449 -1.55 7.99 23.95
C TYR A 449 -2.12 6.69 24.52
N TYR A 450 -1.82 6.40 25.79
CA TYR A 450 -2.33 5.23 26.50
C TYR A 450 -3.63 5.48 27.27
N GLU A 451 -4.12 6.71 27.29
CA GLU A 451 -5.39 7.07 27.91
C GLU A 451 -6.52 7.15 26.89
N ILE A 452 -6.20 7.52 25.65
CA ILE A 452 -7.15 7.57 24.54
C ILE A 452 -7.59 6.17 24.08
N GLU A 453 -6.64 5.24 23.95
CA GLU A 453 -6.90 3.83 23.70
C GLU A 453 -6.51 3.01 24.94
N ARG A 454 -7.49 2.30 25.49
CA ARG A 454 -7.34 1.54 26.74
C ARG A 454 -7.31 0.03 26.51
N ASP A 455 -7.78 -0.43 25.35
CA ASP A 455 -7.70 -1.83 24.97
C ASP A 455 -6.27 -2.20 24.54
N THR A 456 -5.75 -3.29 25.09
CA THR A 456 -4.36 -3.72 24.87
C THR A 456 -4.13 -4.19 23.43
N LEU A 457 -5.09 -4.93 22.88
CA LEU A 457 -5.00 -5.44 21.51
C LEU A 457 -5.10 -4.26 20.53
N LYS A 458 -6.04 -3.34 20.77
CA LYS A 458 -6.21 -2.16 19.92
C LYS A 458 -5.02 -1.21 19.97
N THR A 459 -4.39 -1.05 21.14
CA THR A 459 -3.13 -0.30 21.26
C THR A 459 -2.05 -0.89 20.38
N ALA A 460 -1.90 -2.22 20.37
CA ALA A 460 -0.91 -2.91 19.55
C ALA A 460 -1.19 -2.73 18.05
N GLU A 461 -2.45 -2.86 17.63
CA GLU A 461 -2.88 -2.58 16.26
C GLU A 461 -2.55 -1.15 15.83
N ASN A 462 -2.84 -0.17 16.69
CA ASN A 462 -2.59 1.23 16.41
C ASN A 462 -1.08 1.52 16.27
N VAL A 463 -0.23 0.91 17.12
CA VAL A 463 1.23 1.07 17.00
C VAL A 463 1.75 0.47 15.68
N ALA A 464 1.30 -0.74 15.32
CA ALA A 464 1.68 -1.36 14.05
C ALA A 464 1.21 -0.53 12.84
N GLN A 465 -0.03 -0.02 12.87
CA GLN A 465 -0.59 0.74 11.77
C GLN A 465 0.07 2.12 11.62
N VAL A 466 0.20 2.88 12.72
CA VAL A 466 0.73 4.26 12.69
C VAL A 466 2.22 4.26 12.34
N PHE A 467 3.02 3.48 13.06
CA PHE A 467 4.48 3.59 13.00
C PHE A 467 5.14 2.57 12.07
N MET A 468 4.47 1.49 11.71
CA MET A 468 5.03 0.46 10.81
C MET A 468 4.29 0.36 9.47
N GLY A 469 3.12 1.01 9.34
CA GLY A 469 2.27 0.90 8.16
C GLY A 469 1.67 -0.49 7.97
N LEU A 470 1.48 -1.25 9.05
CA LEU A 470 1.01 -2.63 9.03
C LEU A 470 -0.41 -2.77 9.60
N ARG A 471 -1.27 -3.53 8.92
CA ARG A 471 -2.61 -3.90 9.41
C ARG A 471 -2.60 -5.34 9.89
N THR A 472 -2.56 -5.53 11.22
CA THR A 472 -2.50 -6.87 11.83
C THR A 472 -3.85 -7.36 12.35
N GLN A 473 -4.93 -6.58 12.22
CA GLN A 473 -6.23 -6.86 12.84
C GLN A 473 -6.84 -8.19 12.40
N CYS A 474 -6.67 -8.59 11.13
CA CYS A 474 -7.16 -9.88 10.67
C CYS A 474 -6.46 -11.05 11.40
N ALA A 475 -5.22 -10.86 11.85
CA ALA A 475 -4.44 -11.84 12.61
C ALA A 475 -4.98 -12.09 14.04
N GLN A 476 -5.98 -11.33 14.49
CA GLN A 476 -6.62 -11.52 15.79
C GLN A 476 -7.40 -12.83 15.88
N CYS A 477 -8.11 -13.22 14.82
CA CYS A 477 -9.02 -14.37 14.85
C CYS A 477 -8.51 -15.58 14.05
N HIS A 478 -7.65 -15.35 13.07
CA HIS A 478 -7.02 -16.35 12.19
C HIS A 478 -5.73 -15.75 11.63
N ASN A 479 -4.78 -16.51 11.07
CA ASN A 479 -3.61 -15.87 10.42
C ASN A 479 -4.06 -14.96 9.27
N HIS A 480 -3.26 -13.93 8.98
CA HIS A 480 -3.65 -12.89 8.04
C HIS A 480 -3.88 -13.46 6.62
N PRO A 481 -5.02 -13.18 5.99
CA PRO A 481 -5.39 -13.80 4.72
C PRO A 481 -4.60 -13.23 3.54
N PHE A 482 -3.97 -12.07 3.65
CA PHE A 482 -3.26 -11.44 2.52
C PHE A 482 -1.83 -11.02 2.87
N ASP A 483 -1.30 -11.52 3.99
CA ASP A 483 0.00 -11.14 4.53
C ASP A 483 0.56 -12.29 5.39
N ARG A 484 1.81 -12.18 5.82
CA ARG A 484 2.54 -13.21 6.56
C ARG A 484 2.20 -13.29 8.06
N TRP A 485 1.42 -12.36 8.60
CA TRP A 485 1.22 -12.24 10.04
C TRP A 485 0.38 -13.39 10.59
N THR A 486 0.91 -14.08 11.59
CA THR A 486 0.19 -15.15 12.30
C THR A 486 -0.54 -14.63 13.54
N MET A 487 -1.45 -15.43 14.09
CA MET A 487 -2.05 -15.15 15.40
C MET A 487 -0.98 -15.03 16.50
N ASP A 488 0.10 -15.80 16.38
CA ASP A 488 1.21 -15.77 17.34
C ASP A 488 1.97 -14.45 17.28
N ASP A 489 2.19 -13.93 16.07
CA ASP A 489 2.79 -12.60 15.89
C ASP A 489 1.88 -11.51 16.44
N TYR A 490 0.56 -11.59 16.19
CA TYR A 490 -0.41 -10.62 16.68
C TYR A 490 -0.43 -10.56 18.21
N TYR A 491 -0.65 -11.70 18.87
CA TYR A 491 -0.76 -11.74 20.33
C TYR A 491 0.60 -11.58 21.03
N GLY A 492 1.69 -12.04 20.42
CA GLY A 492 3.05 -11.78 20.89
C GLY A 492 3.41 -10.31 20.82
N PHE A 493 3.02 -9.60 19.76
CA PHE A 493 3.21 -8.15 19.68
C PHE A 493 2.33 -7.41 20.69
N ALA A 494 1.08 -7.82 20.86
CA ALA A 494 0.19 -7.22 21.86
C ALA A 494 0.71 -7.39 23.30
N ALA A 495 1.49 -8.44 23.59
CA ALA A 495 2.05 -8.67 24.92
C ALA A 495 3.03 -7.57 25.39
N PHE A 496 3.57 -6.74 24.49
CA PHE A 496 4.35 -5.55 24.88
C PHE A 496 3.52 -4.52 25.66
N PHE A 497 2.23 -4.41 25.36
CA PHE A 497 1.32 -3.41 25.94
C PHE A 497 0.56 -3.93 27.17
N ALA A 498 0.73 -5.21 27.51
CA ALA A 498 0.02 -5.87 28.60
C ALA A 498 0.35 -5.30 29.99
N GLN A 499 1.41 -4.51 30.14
CA GLN A 499 1.86 -3.98 31.43
C GLN A 499 1.42 -2.54 31.72
N ILE A 500 0.59 -1.94 30.86
CA ILE A 500 0.12 -0.56 31.05
C ILE A 500 -0.87 -0.48 32.21
N GLY A 501 -0.42 0.14 33.31
CA GLY A 501 -1.20 0.49 34.48
C GLY A 501 -1.73 1.93 34.43
N ARG A 502 -2.87 2.17 35.06
CA ARG A 502 -3.51 3.49 35.12
C ARG A 502 -4.09 3.76 36.51
N LYS A 503 -3.80 4.92 37.12
CA LYS A 503 -4.35 5.31 38.44
C LYS A 503 -4.82 6.77 38.46
N ASN A 504 -5.78 7.08 39.34
CA ASN A 504 -6.31 8.45 39.47
C ASN A 504 -5.30 9.35 40.20
N THR A 505 -5.33 10.64 39.87
CA THR A 505 -4.74 11.71 40.67
C THR A 505 -5.80 12.40 41.54
N GLU A 506 -5.41 13.42 42.29
CA GLU A 506 -6.35 14.30 43.02
C GLU A 506 -7.25 15.09 42.07
N ASP A 507 -6.73 15.56 40.93
CA ASP A 507 -7.57 16.08 39.84
C ASP A 507 -8.22 14.90 39.11
N TYR A 508 -9.55 14.82 39.12
CA TYR A 508 -10.31 13.75 38.48
C TYR A 508 -10.16 13.70 36.95
N ARG A 509 -9.61 14.77 36.34
CA ARG A 509 -9.36 14.89 34.90
C ARG A 509 -7.97 14.40 34.49
N GLU A 510 -7.11 14.09 35.45
CA GLU A 510 -5.76 13.58 35.22
C GLU A 510 -5.63 12.12 35.65
N ARG A 511 -4.84 11.37 34.88
CA ARG A 511 -4.53 9.97 35.11
C ARG A 511 -3.03 9.80 35.10
N ILE A 512 -2.51 8.92 35.96
CA ILE A 512 -1.11 8.50 35.91
C ILE A 512 -1.04 7.18 35.16
N ILE A 513 -0.26 7.17 34.07
CA ILE A 513 0.15 5.97 33.33
C ILE A 513 1.47 5.46 33.91
N TYR A 514 1.58 4.16 34.16
CA TYR A 514 2.77 3.55 34.73
C TYR A 514 2.93 2.09 34.30
N ASP A 515 4.15 1.56 34.35
CA ASP A 515 4.40 0.13 34.19
C ASP A 515 3.99 -0.63 35.46
N ARG A 516 3.00 -1.52 35.35
CA ARG A 516 2.53 -2.34 36.47
C ARG A 516 3.43 -3.55 36.76
N ARG A 517 4.49 -3.77 35.96
CA ARG A 517 5.45 -4.89 36.06
C ARG A 517 4.80 -6.27 36.00
N GLY A 518 3.60 -6.36 35.41
CA GLY A 518 2.83 -7.60 35.32
C GLY A 518 1.72 -7.50 34.28
N GLY A 519 1.17 -8.63 33.85
CA GLY A 519 0.13 -8.67 32.82
C GLY A 519 0.52 -9.50 31.60
N ASP A 520 -0.44 -10.27 31.13
CA ASP A 520 -0.27 -11.23 30.05
C ASP A 520 -1.37 -11.08 29.01
N VAL A 521 -1.01 -11.36 27.76
CA VAL A 521 -1.96 -11.58 26.66
C VAL A 521 -2.05 -13.08 26.44
N ARG A 522 -3.26 -13.60 26.22
CA ARG A 522 -3.50 -15.01 25.94
C ARG A 522 -3.95 -15.19 24.50
N HIS A 523 -3.45 -16.24 23.87
CA HIS A 523 -3.86 -16.63 22.52
C HIS A 523 -5.32 -17.11 22.55
N LEU A 524 -6.11 -16.69 21.55
CA LEU A 524 -7.57 -16.90 21.54
C LEU A 524 -7.98 -18.37 21.45
N VAL A 525 -7.21 -19.19 20.73
CA VAL A 525 -7.62 -20.57 20.38
C VAL A 525 -7.28 -21.58 21.48
N ASP A 526 -6.09 -21.50 22.05
CA ASP A 526 -5.53 -22.48 22.98
C ASP A 526 -5.24 -21.90 24.38
N ASN A 527 -5.54 -20.61 24.59
CA ASN A 527 -5.44 -19.91 25.87
C ASN A 527 -4.02 -19.84 26.48
N ARG A 528 -2.98 -20.15 25.69
CA ARG A 528 -1.58 -20.05 26.13
C ARG A 528 -1.20 -18.59 26.39
N VAL A 529 -0.33 -18.36 27.36
CA VAL A 529 0.26 -17.04 27.60
C VAL A 529 1.27 -16.75 26.49
N MET A 530 1.16 -15.56 25.89
CA MET A 530 2.01 -15.13 24.79
C MET A 530 3.17 -14.30 25.31
N ALA A 531 4.39 -14.71 24.98
CA ALA A 531 5.59 -13.94 25.24
C ALA A 531 5.65 -12.72 24.30
N PRO A 532 6.18 -11.57 24.74
CA PRO A 532 6.45 -10.45 23.85
C PRO A 532 7.33 -10.88 22.68
N LYS A 533 6.90 -10.55 21.45
CA LYS A 533 7.60 -10.90 20.21
C LYS A 533 7.50 -9.75 19.23
N PHE A 534 8.62 -9.34 18.65
CA PHE A 534 8.61 -8.32 17.60
C PHE A 534 7.91 -8.84 16.35
N LEU A 535 7.15 -7.97 15.66
CA LEU A 535 6.51 -8.34 14.39
C LEU A 535 7.57 -8.68 13.35
N GLY A 536 7.59 -9.95 12.91
CA GLY A 536 8.58 -10.47 11.96
C GLY A 536 9.99 -10.59 12.54
N GLY A 537 10.13 -10.53 13.86
CA GLY A 537 11.39 -10.63 14.57
C GLY A 537 11.39 -11.71 15.65
N VAL A 538 12.40 -11.64 16.52
CA VAL A 538 12.61 -12.58 17.63
C VAL A 538 11.84 -12.18 18.88
N GLU A 539 11.74 -13.11 19.83
CA GLU A 539 11.38 -12.80 21.22
C GLU A 539 12.57 -12.09 21.88
N PRO A 540 12.45 -10.82 22.31
CA PRO A 540 13.56 -10.11 22.93
C PRO A 540 13.79 -10.56 24.38
N ASP A 541 15.04 -10.46 24.82
CA ASP A 541 15.36 -10.52 26.25
C ASP A 541 14.96 -9.20 26.92
N LEU A 542 13.92 -9.26 27.75
CA LEU A 542 13.37 -8.10 28.44
C LEU A 542 14.27 -7.63 29.59
N LYS A 543 15.12 -8.49 30.17
CA LYS A 543 15.96 -8.19 31.36
C LYS A 543 15.25 -7.44 32.50
N GLY A 544 13.94 -7.65 32.67
CA GLY A 544 13.12 -6.94 33.66
C GLY A 544 12.84 -5.46 33.37
N ARG A 545 13.15 -4.97 32.17
CA ARG A 545 12.83 -3.62 31.68
C ARG A 545 11.35 -3.48 31.36
N ASP A 546 10.89 -2.23 31.24
CA ASP A 546 9.54 -1.97 30.70
C ASP A 546 9.49 -2.49 29.26
N ARG A 547 8.50 -3.34 28.97
CA ARG A 547 8.30 -3.92 27.64
C ARG A 547 8.19 -2.85 26.56
N ARG A 548 7.62 -1.70 26.86
CA ARG A 548 7.45 -0.58 25.91
C ARG A 548 8.77 0.09 25.57
N GLU A 549 9.72 0.16 26.49
CA GLU A 549 11.07 0.69 26.21
C GLU A 549 11.80 -0.21 25.22
N VAL A 550 11.76 -1.53 25.45
CA VAL A 550 12.36 -2.53 24.54
C VAL A 550 11.73 -2.47 23.15
N LEU A 551 10.40 -2.31 23.09
CA LEU A 551 9.70 -2.14 21.82
C LEU A 551 10.06 -0.84 21.11
N ALA A 552 10.12 0.28 21.83
CA ALA A 552 10.44 1.59 21.26
C ALA A 552 11.86 1.64 20.69
N GLU A 553 12.83 1.01 21.38
CA GLU A 553 14.20 0.85 20.90
C GLU A 553 14.25 0.04 19.60
N TRP A 554 13.57 -1.11 19.54
CA TRP A 554 13.54 -1.94 18.33
C TRP A 554 12.81 -1.26 17.17
N LEU A 555 11.68 -0.62 17.44
CA LEU A 555 10.85 0.01 16.41
C LEU A 555 11.60 1.15 15.74
N THR A 556 12.32 1.95 16.52
CA THR A 556 13.01 3.14 16.04
C THR A 556 14.49 2.91 15.71
N ALA A 557 14.93 1.65 15.69
CA ALA A 557 16.28 1.29 15.28
C ALA A 557 16.50 1.57 13.78
N PRO A 558 17.70 2.02 13.36
CA PRO A 558 18.07 2.18 11.95
C PRO A 558 17.83 0.95 11.09
N GLU A 559 17.99 -0.25 11.65
CA GLU A 559 17.85 -1.52 10.96
C GLU A 559 16.39 -2.00 10.88
N ASN A 560 15.44 -1.29 11.50
CA ASN A 560 14.04 -1.67 11.46
C ASN A 560 13.47 -1.47 10.03
N PRO A 561 12.97 -2.52 9.36
CA PRO A 561 12.57 -2.42 7.96
C PRO A 561 11.21 -1.74 7.76
N TYR A 562 10.49 -1.39 8.83
CA TYR A 562 9.13 -0.86 8.74
C TYR A 562 9.06 0.62 9.09
N PHE A 563 9.76 1.05 10.14
CA PHE A 563 9.56 2.39 10.72
C PHE A 563 9.93 3.52 9.75
N ALA A 564 11.20 3.60 9.35
CA ALA A 564 11.65 4.70 8.49
C ALA A 564 10.96 4.70 7.12
N PRO A 565 10.82 3.55 6.40
CA PRO A 565 10.11 3.53 5.12
C PRO A 565 8.62 3.87 5.23
N SER A 566 7.92 3.40 6.28
CA SER A 566 6.50 3.71 6.49
C SER A 566 6.28 5.20 6.77
N VAL A 567 7.08 5.78 7.67
CA VAL A 567 7.04 7.22 7.98
C VAL A 567 7.36 8.04 6.73
N ALA A 568 8.39 7.66 5.97
CA ALA A 568 8.74 8.33 4.72
C ALA A 568 7.62 8.26 3.67
N ASN A 569 6.91 7.12 3.56
CA ASN A 569 5.77 6.96 2.66
C ASN A 569 4.57 7.86 3.06
N ARG A 570 4.34 8.07 4.35
CA ARG A 570 3.33 9.04 4.84
C ARG A 570 3.72 10.48 4.50
N ILE A 571 5.01 10.81 4.62
CA ILE A 571 5.53 12.11 4.21
C ILE A 571 5.33 12.31 2.71
N TRP A 572 5.76 11.35 1.90
CA TRP A 572 5.56 11.34 0.45
C TRP A 572 4.10 11.57 0.04
N THR A 573 3.18 10.81 0.64
CA THR A 573 1.75 10.87 0.31
C THR A 573 1.15 12.25 0.57
N SER A 574 1.68 12.99 1.55
CA SER A 574 1.23 14.35 1.83
C SER A 574 1.47 15.33 0.67
N PHE A 575 2.44 15.04 -0.21
CA PHE A 575 2.81 15.88 -1.36
C PHE A 575 2.31 15.33 -2.70
N PHE A 576 2.12 14.01 -2.82
CA PHE A 576 1.67 13.38 -4.06
C PHE A 576 0.21 12.94 -4.05
N GLY A 577 -0.44 12.89 -2.88
CA GLY A 577 -1.83 12.45 -2.69
C GLY A 577 -2.05 10.94 -2.81
N VAL A 578 -1.04 10.22 -3.27
CA VAL A 578 -0.99 8.75 -3.35
C VAL A 578 0.36 8.29 -2.83
N GLY A 579 0.36 7.22 -2.03
CA GLY A 579 1.59 6.64 -1.50
C GLY A 579 2.35 5.81 -2.53
N ILE A 580 3.63 5.55 -2.24
CA ILE A 580 4.41 4.54 -2.97
C ILE A 580 3.84 3.15 -2.63
N VAL A 581 3.44 2.96 -1.38
CA VAL A 581 2.43 1.97 -0.98
C VAL A 581 1.15 2.73 -0.69
N ASP A 582 0.05 2.35 -1.33
CA ASP A 582 -1.27 2.94 -1.13
C ASP A 582 -2.32 1.84 -0.87
N PRO A 583 -3.13 1.91 0.19
CA PRO A 583 -3.08 2.90 1.28
C PRO A 583 -1.75 2.89 2.07
N VAL A 584 -1.36 4.05 2.60
CA VAL A 584 -0.05 4.29 3.24
C VAL A 584 0.25 3.43 4.47
N ASP A 585 -0.81 2.90 5.06
CA ASP A 585 -0.80 2.14 6.30
C ASP A 585 -1.15 0.66 6.07
N ASP A 586 -1.03 0.17 4.83
CA ASP A 586 -1.42 -1.16 4.40
C ASP A 586 -0.30 -1.85 3.59
N VAL A 587 0.91 -1.83 4.17
CA VAL A 587 2.10 -2.51 3.65
C VAL A 587 1.97 -4.01 3.92
N ARG A 588 1.79 -4.79 2.85
CA ARG A 588 1.68 -6.25 2.90
C ARG A 588 2.23 -6.88 1.64
N VAL A 589 2.50 -8.18 1.68
CA VAL A 589 3.03 -8.91 0.51
C VAL A 589 2.14 -8.76 -0.73
N SER A 590 0.82 -8.69 -0.53
CA SER A 590 -0.17 -8.52 -1.61
C SER A 590 -0.45 -7.07 -2.02
N ASN A 591 0.17 -6.10 -1.35
CA ASN A 591 0.14 -4.68 -1.69
C ASN A 591 1.56 -4.10 -1.61
N PRO A 592 2.46 -4.54 -2.49
CA PRO A 592 3.83 -4.06 -2.50
C PRO A 592 3.91 -2.62 -3.02
N ALA A 593 5.03 -1.96 -2.73
CA ALA A 593 5.36 -0.64 -3.24
C ALA A 593 5.34 -0.60 -4.79
N SER A 594 4.76 0.46 -5.37
CA SER A 594 4.83 0.72 -6.81
C SER A 594 6.27 0.92 -7.28
N ASN A 595 7.11 1.49 -6.41
CA ASN A 595 8.55 1.64 -6.60
C ASN A 595 9.29 1.21 -5.31
N PRO A 596 9.60 -0.10 -5.15
CA PRO A 596 10.27 -0.63 -3.96
C PRO A 596 11.62 0.04 -3.68
N GLU A 597 12.38 0.34 -4.73
CA GLU A 597 13.67 1.01 -4.61
C GLU A 597 13.52 2.43 -4.05
N LEU A 598 12.53 3.20 -4.51
CA LEU A 598 12.20 4.51 -3.94
C LEU A 598 11.70 4.42 -2.50
N TYR A 599 10.80 3.46 -2.22
CA TYR A 599 10.25 3.25 -0.88
C TYR A 599 11.34 3.00 0.16
N GLN A 600 12.29 2.10 -0.17
CA GLN A 600 13.43 1.81 0.70
C GLN A 600 14.37 3.01 0.81
N THR A 601 14.73 3.64 -0.32
CA THR A 601 15.69 4.75 -0.34
C THR A 601 15.21 5.95 0.48
N LEU A 602 13.91 6.27 0.46
CA LEU A 602 13.38 7.35 1.29
C LEU A 602 13.47 7.04 2.79
N GLY A 603 13.29 5.76 3.18
CA GLY A 603 13.52 5.29 4.54
C GLY A 603 15.00 5.41 4.94
N ASP A 604 15.90 4.95 4.07
CA ASP A 604 17.35 5.03 4.28
C ASP A 604 17.81 6.50 4.42
N LYS A 605 17.25 7.41 3.62
CA LYS A 605 17.50 8.86 3.72
C LYS A 605 17.01 9.44 5.04
N LEU A 606 15.86 9.01 5.54
CA LEU A 606 15.39 9.47 6.85
C LEU A 606 16.35 9.03 7.96
N VAL A 607 16.88 7.80 7.90
CA VAL A 607 17.93 7.32 8.83
C VAL A 607 19.22 8.13 8.68
N GLU A 608 19.70 8.34 7.45
CA GLU A 608 20.89 9.16 7.14
C GLU A 608 20.76 10.59 7.68
N TYR A 609 19.54 11.14 7.64
CA TYR A 609 19.23 12.48 8.14
C TYR A 609 19.04 12.53 9.66
N ASN A 610 19.27 11.43 10.39
CA ASN A 610 18.95 11.28 11.81
C ASN A 610 17.50 11.63 12.11
N TYR A 611 16.59 11.14 11.25
CA TYR A 611 15.15 11.34 11.33
C TYR A 611 14.68 12.81 11.29
N ASP A 612 15.53 13.70 10.75
CA ASP A 612 15.14 15.06 10.36
C ASP A 612 14.24 15.01 9.13
N PHE A 613 12.94 15.17 9.36
CA PHE A 613 11.95 15.04 8.31
C PHE A 613 11.86 16.29 7.41
N LYS A 614 12.30 17.48 7.87
CA LYS A 614 12.34 18.69 7.03
C LYS A 614 13.28 18.49 5.84
N LYS A 615 14.43 17.84 6.06
CA LYS A 615 15.35 17.48 4.95
C LYS A 615 14.69 16.57 3.92
N LEU A 616 13.92 15.58 4.35
CA LEU A 616 13.20 14.70 3.43
C LEU A 616 12.11 15.47 2.65
N VAL A 617 11.35 16.35 3.33
CA VAL A 617 10.38 17.22 2.66
C VAL A 617 11.06 18.12 1.62
N ARG A 618 12.21 18.68 1.98
CA ARG A 618 13.02 19.51 1.08
C ARG A 618 13.39 18.75 -0.21
N ASP A 619 13.89 17.53 -0.09
CA ASP A 619 14.26 16.69 -1.24
C ASP A 619 13.04 16.39 -2.13
N ILE A 620 11.90 16.08 -1.51
CA ILE A 620 10.64 15.82 -2.22
C ILE A 620 10.22 17.07 -3.02
N CYS A 621 10.05 18.21 -2.35
CA CYS A 621 9.53 19.43 -2.96
C CYS A 621 10.51 20.09 -3.96
N ALA A 622 11.81 19.76 -3.87
CA ALA A 622 12.83 20.19 -4.83
C ALA A 622 13.00 19.22 -6.02
N SER A 623 12.45 18.01 -5.97
CA SER A 623 12.55 17.03 -7.07
C SER A 623 11.83 17.51 -8.33
N LYS A 624 12.29 17.10 -9.51
CA LYS A 624 11.55 17.34 -10.76
C LYS A 624 10.24 16.56 -10.79
N THR A 625 10.19 15.43 -10.12
CA THR A 625 9.00 14.58 -9.97
C THR A 625 7.87 15.34 -9.29
N TYR A 626 8.15 16.03 -8.18
CA TYR A 626 7.16 16.92 -7.54
C TYR A 626 6.81 18.13 -8.41
N GLN A 627 7.73 18.57 -9.27
CA GLN A 627 7.54 19.71 -10.17
C GLN A 627 6.86 19.36 -11.50
N ARG A 628 6.35 18.14 -11.69
CA ARG A 628 5.64 17.80 -12.94
C ARG A 628 4.32 18.56 -13.05
N THR A 629 3.88 18.89 -14.25
CA THR A 629 2.54 19.45 -14.47
C THR A 629 1.45 18.40 -14.22
N THR A 630 0.23 18.86 -13.94
CA THR A 630 -0.97 18.02 -13.87
C THR A 630 -1.52 17.59 -15.23
N VAL A 631 -1.00 18.16 -16.31
CA VAL A 631 -1.39 17.79 -17.68
C VAL A 631 -0.67 16.50 -18.10
N PRO A 632 -1.39 15.38 -18.28
CA PRO A 632 -0.78 14.14 -18.76
C PRO A 632 -0.47 14.24 -20.26
N ASN A 633 0.59 13.54 -20.68
CA ASN A 633 0.83 13.22 -22.08
C ASN A 633 0.19 11.87 -22.45
N ASP A 634 0.22 11.50 -23.73
CA ASP A 634 -0.46 10.27 -24.18
C ASP A 634 0.11 8.99 -23.58
N SER A 635 1.40 8.98 -23.24
CA SER A 635 2.05 7.82 -22.64
C SER A 635 1.70 7.64 -21.16
N ASN A 636 1.22 8.66 -20.45
CA ASN A 636 1.04 8.62 -19.00
C ASN A 636 -0.38 8.91 -18.51
N ARG A 637 -1.34 9.16 -19.42
CA ARG A 637 -2.74 9.45 -19.11
C ARG A 637 -3.43 8.40 -18.22
N SER A 638 -2.98 7.14 -18.27
CA SER A 638 -3.50 6.05 -17.46
C SER A 638 -2.68 5.76 -16.20
N ASP A 639 -1.59 6.49 -15.95
CA ASP A 639 -0.78 6.31 -14.75
C ASP A 639 -1.48 6.90 -13.52
N THR A 640 -1.60 6.10 -12.46
CA THR A 640 -2.24 6.53 -11.21
C THR A 640 -1.32 6.40 -9.99
N LYS A 641 -0.13 5.79 -10.14
CA LYS A 641 0.72 5.41 -8.99
C LYS A 641 2.23 5.44 -9.24
N ASN A 642 2.68 5.71 -10.47
CA ASN A 642 4.11 5.77 -10.81
C ASN A 642 4.65 7.20 -10.89
N PHE A 643 3.81 8.18 -10.52
CA PHE A 643 4.16 9.59 -10.39
C PHE A 643 4.55 10.23 -11.72
N ALA A 644 4.10 9.71 -12.87
CA ALA A 644 4.48 10.20 -14.20
C ALA A 644 4.05 11.65 -14.47
N TYR A 645 3.06 12.16 -13.74
CA TYR A 645 2.59 13.54 -13.74
C TYR A 645 2.05 13.89 -12.33
N ALA A 646 1.83 15.18 -12.05
CA ALA A 646 1.26 15.58 -10.77
C ALA A 646 -0.24 15.28 -10.71
N GLN A 647 -0.73 14.75 -9.59
CA GLN A 647 -2.16 14.52 -9.40
C GLN A 647 -2.84 15.80 -8.90
N VAL A 648 -3.99 16.12 -9.47
CA VAL A 648 -4.85 17.20 -8.97
C VAL A 648 -5.45 16.75 -7.64
N ARG A 649 -5.13 17.46 -6.56
CA ARG A 649 -5.52 17.09 -5.20
C ARG A 649 -6.45 18.14 -4.63
N ARG A 650 -7.50 17.71 -3.96
CA ARG A 650 -8.35 18.66 -3.25
C ARG A 650 -7.64 19.17 -2.00
N ILE A 651 -7.78 20.47 -1.72
CA ILE A 651 -7.25 21.06 -0.49
C ILE A 651 -8.07 20.52 0.71
N PRO A 652 -7.43 19.98 1.78
CA PRO A 652 -8.11 19.49 2.97
C PRO A 652 -8.97 20.56 3.66
N ALA A 653 -9.98 20.14 4.43
CA ALA A 653 -11.00 21.03 5.00
C ALA A 653 -10.42 22.23 5.78
N GLU A 654 -9.47 21.97 6.68
CA GLU A 654 -8.80 22.99 7.50
C GLU A 654 -8.03 23.98 6.64
N GLN A 655 -7.17 23.47 5.75
CA GLN A 655 -6.36 24.29 4.86
C GLN A 655 -7.22 25.09 3.88
N LEU A 656 -8.31 24.51 3.38
CA LEU A 656 -9.24 25.20 2.48
C LEU A 656 -9.94 26.35 3.20
N LEU A 657 -10.37 26.14 4.46
CA LEU A 657 -10.98 27.21 5.26
C LEU A 657 -9.98 28.35 5.51
N ASP A 658 -8.74 28.00 5.84
CA ASP A 658 -7.66 28.97 6.05
C ASP A 658 -7.31 29.72 4.76
N CYS A 659 -7.25 29.03 3.61
CA CYS A 659 -7.06 29.64 2.30
C CYS A 659 -8.19 30.59 1.94
N ILE A 660 -9.44 30.22 2.21
CA ILE A 660 -10.61 31.11 2.02
C ILE A 660 -10.46 32.35 2.89
N SER A 661 -10.18 32.18 4.18
CA SER A 661 -10.03 33.31 5.11
C SER A 661 -8.88 34.24 4.74
N GLN A 662 -7.75 33.70 4.29
CA GLN A 662 -6.63 34.47 3.77
C GLN A 662 -7.02 35.21 2.48
N ALA A 663 -7.66 34.52 1.53
CA ALA A 663 -8.09 35.11 0.27
C ALA A 663 -9.06 36.27 0.54
N THR A 664 -10.05 36.10 1.41
CA THR A 664 -11.05 37.13 1.68
C THR A 664 -10.61 38.18 2.70
N ASN A 665 -9.47 38.01 3.38
CA ASN A 665 -9.06 38.85 4.52
C ASN A 665 -10.14 38.89 5.63
N HIS A 666 -10.66 37.72 5.99
CA HIS A 666 -11.68 37.57 7.02
C HIS A 666 -11.35 36.44 7.99
N ASP A 667 -11.15 36.79 9.24
CA ASP A 667 -10.71 35.87 10.30
C ASP A 667 -11.80 34.89 10.75
N GLU A 668 -11.39 33.67 11.05
CA GLU A 668 -12.24 32.68 11.70
C GLU A 668 -12.16 32.75 13.22
N LYS A 669 -13.23 32.28 13.87
CA LYS A 669 -13.28 32.09 15.31
C LYS A 669 -13.58 30.63 15.66
N PHE A 670 -12.61 29.97 16.26
CA PHE A 670 -12.75 28.62 16.77
C PHE A 670 -12.95 28.62 18.30
N SER A 671 -13.67 27.62 18.79
CA SER A 671 -13.87 27.43 20.23
C SER A 671 -12.51 27.18 20.90
N GLY A 672 -12.22 27.90 21.99
CA GLY A 672 -10.97 27.74 22.74
C GLY A 672 -9.72 28.40 22.11
N LEU A 673 -9.82 28.97 20.91
CA LEU A 673 -8.71 29.67 20.24
C LEU A 673 -8.99 31.17 20.07
N PRO A 674 -7.97 32.05 20.01
CA PRO A 674 -8.13 33.46 19.66
C PRO A 674 -8.84 33.70 18.30
N LEU A 675 -9.33 34.92 18.08
CA LEU A 675 -9.82 35.33 16.75
C LEU A 675 -8.63 35.37 15.78
N GLY A 676 -8.81 34.85 14.56
CA GLY A 676 -7.74 34.79 13.55
C GLY A 676 -6.79 33.60 13.70
N SER A 677 -7.07 32.68 14.63
CA SER A 677 -6.39 31.39 14.67
C SER A 677 -6.72 30.57 13.44
N SER A 678 -5.76 29.75 13.00
CA SER A 678 -5.92 28.84 11.86
C SER A 678 -6.70 27.59 12.27
N ALA A 679 -7.45 27.02 11.32
CA ALA A 679 -8.18 25.78 11.50
C ALA A 679 -7.24 24.59 11.82
N VAL A 680 -6.00 24.60 11.31
CA VAL A 680 -5.04 23.52 11.59
C VAL A 680 -4.58 23.51 13.05
N GLN A 681 -4.74 24.63 13.78
CA GLN A 681 -4.41 24.77 15.20
C GLN A 681 -5.47 24.18 16.13
N ILE A 682 -6.57 23.64 15.61
CA ILE A 682 -7.63 23.02 16.43
C ILE A 682 -7.08 21.73 17.06
N ALA A 683 -6.78 21.84 18.36
CA ALA A 683 -6.18 20.76 19.15
C ALA A 683 -7.10 19.55 19.34
N ASP A 684 -8.40 19.76 19.54
CA ASP A 684 -9.35 18.69 19.85
C ASP A 684 -10.07 18.21 18.58
N GLY A 685 -9.96 16.92 18.26
CA GLY A 685 -10.69 16.28 17.16
C GLY A 685 -12.21 16.52 17.21
N LYS A 686 -12.81 16.68 18.41
CA LYS A 686 -14.24 16.97 18.56
C LYS A 686 -14.65 18.41 18.27
N THR A 687 -13.72 19.35 18.24
CA THR A 687 -14.03 20.76 17.95
C THR A 687 -14.16 20.92 16.44
N SER A 688 -15.35 21.30 15.97
CA SER A 688 -15.63 21.51 14.55
C SER A 688 -16.68 22.62 14.35
N ASN A 689 -16.86 23.06 13.10
CA ASN A 689 -17.96 23.91 12.66
C ASN A 689 -18.65 23.28 11.44
N TYR A 690 -19.71 23.91 10.92
CA TYR A 690 -20.45 23.36 9.78
C TYR A 690 -19.57 23.17 8.54
N PHE A 691 -18.64 24.10 8.27
CA PHE A 691 -17.72 24.02 7.13
C PHE A 691 -16.80 22.81 7.27
N LEU A 692 -16.04 22.70 8.37
CA LEU A 692 -15.08 21.63 8.60
C LEU A 692 -15.74 20.25 8.55
N THR A 693 -16.91 20.09 9.16
CA THR A 693 -17.68 18.84 9.10
C THR A 693 -18.13 18.52 7.68
N THR A 694 -18.65 19.50 6.93
CA THR A 694 -19.14 19.31 5.55
C THR A 694 -18.01 18.96 4.58
N PHE A 695 -16.82 19.50 4.82
CA PHE A 695 -15.62 19.29 3.99
C PHE A 695 -14.77 18.10 4.42
N GLY A 696 -15.23 17.31 5.40
CA GLY A 696 -14.65 16.01 5.69
C GLY A 696 -13.46 16.05 6.65
N ARG A 697 -13.38 17.04 7.55
CA ARG A 697 -12.39 17.05 8.65
C ARG A 697 -12.47 15.77 9.47
N ALA A 698 -11.31 15.20 9.81
CA ALA A 698 -11.22 14.02 10.66
C ALA A 698 -11.72 14.31 12.09
N PRO A 699 -12.64 13.47 12.63
CA PRO A 699 -13.00 13.53 14.05
C PRO A 699 -11.91 12.92 14.95
N ARG A 700 -10.91 12.25 14.36
CA ARG A 700 -9.80 11.56 15.02
C ARG A 700 -10.30 10.37 15.86
N GLU A 701 -11.26 9.64 15.31
CA GLU A 701 -11.90 8.49 15.97
C GLU A 701 -11.04 7.23 15.98
N THR A 702 -10.25 7.08 14.93
CA THR A 702 -9.36 5.96 14.63
C THR A 702 -8.03 6.50 14.11
N VAL A 703 -7.03 5.63 14.04
CA VAL A 703 -5.72 5.95 13.46
C VAL A 703 -5.69 5.92 11.92
N CYS A 704 -6.84 5.65 11.27
CA CYS A 704 -6.90 5.52 9.81
C CYS A 704 -6.65 6.87 9.13
N SER A 705 -5.76 6.89 8.14
CA SER A 705 -5.60 8.06 7.27
C SER A 705 -6.84 8.36 6.42
N CYS A 706 -7.80 7.43 6.38
CA CYS A 706 -9.04 7.51 5.61
C CYS A 706 -10.18 8.30 6.30
N GLU A 707 -10.03 8.73 7.56
CA GLU A 707 -11.08 9.49 8.25
C GLU A 707 -11.29 10.88 7.66
N ALA A 708 -10.20 11.54 7.28
CA ALA A 708 -10.27 12.78 6.53
C ALA A 708 -10.72 12.47 5.10
N THR A 709 -11.82 13.07 4.66
CA THR A 709 -12.36 12.81 3.32
C THR A 709 -12.23 14.03 2.43
N THR A 710 -11.70 13.81 1.23
CA THR A 710 -11.60 14.83 0.18
C THR A 710 -12.59 14.60 -0.95
N SER A 711 -13.40 13.53 -0.87
CA SER A 711 -14.41 13.19 -1.86
C SER A 711 -15.44 14.32 -2.05
N PRO A 712 -15.76 14.68 -3.31
CA PRO A 712 -16.72 15.74 -3.59
C PRO A 712 -18.15 15.33 -3.21
N THR A 713 -18.90 16.25 -2.61
CA THR A 713 -20.32 16.08 -2.31
C THR A 713 -21.14 17.29 -2.77
N LEU A 714 -22.43 17.07 -3.06
CA LEU A 714 -23.35 18.15 -3.42
C LEU A 714 -23.45 19.23 -2.32
N SER A 715 -23.44 18.81 -1.05
CA SER A 715 -23.50 19.72 0.09
C SER A 715 -22.32 20.69 0.13
N GLN A 716 -21.11 20.23 -0.21
CA GLN A 716 -19.92 21.09 -0.27
C GLN A 716 -20.05 22.15 -1.36
N ALA A 717 -20.52 21.77 -2.55
CA ALA A 717 -20.73 22.70 -3.66
C ALA A 717 -21.81 23.76 -3.31
N LEU A 718 -22.94 23.33 -2.75
CA LEU A 718 -24.00 24.24 -2.32
C LEU A 718 -23.53 25.19 -1.21
N HIS A 719 -22.66 24.72 -0.30
CA HIS A 719 -22.12 25.56 0.77
C HIS A 719 -21.16 26.63 0.25
N MET A 720 -20.34 26.34 -0.76
CA MET A 720 -19.47 27.35 -1.39
C MET A 720 -20.29 28.41 -2.13
N LEU A 721 -21.35 28.00 -2.84
CA LEU A 721 -22.16 28.93 -3.65
C LEU A 721 -23.07 29.82 -2.79
N ASN A 722 -23.76 29.23 -1.81
CA ASN A 722 -24.86 29.89 -1.09
C ASN A 722 -24.58 30.12 0.40
N GLY A 723 -23.48 29.58 0.92
CA GLY A 723 -23.15 29.68 2.34
C GLY A 723 -22.49 31.00 2.71
N SER A 724 -22.38 31.25 4.02
CA SER A 724 -21.62 32.38 4.56
C SER A 724 -20.10 32.25 4.33
N ALA A 725 -19.63 31.11 3.81
CA ALA A 725 -18.22 30.81 3.63
C ALA A 725 -17.54 31.66 2.54
N THR A 726 -18.28 32.18 1.56
CA THR A 726 -17.71 32.94 0.43
C THR A 726 -18.23 34.38 0.42
N GLN A 727 -19.46 34.64 -0.06
CA GLN A 727 -19.99 35.99 -0.25
C GLN A 727 -19.93 36.84 1.01
N GLY A 728 -20.36 36.27 2.14
CA GLY A 728 -20.34 36.96 3.44
C GLY A 728 -18.93 37.39 3.83
N LYS A 729 -17.92 36.53 3.61
CA LYS A 729 -16.52 36.83 3.92
C LYS A 729 -15.92 37.87 2.98
N ILE A 730 -16.23 37.81 1.68
CA ILE A 730 -15.75 38.79 0.69
C ILE A 730 -16.20 40.21 1.09
N SER A 731 -17.50 40.40 1.33
CA SER A 731 -18.03 41.72 1.69
C SER A 731 -17.53 42.18 3.07
N GLN A 732 -17.32 41.27 4.03
CA GLN A 732 -16.80 41.63 5.36
C GLN A 732 -15.30 41.93 5.38
N GLY A 733 -14.52 41.31 4.49
CA GLY A 733 -13.08 41.55 4.36
C GLY A 733 -12.71 42.88 3.69
N LYS A 734 -13.67 43.49 2.96
CA LYS A 734 -13.59 44.84 2.37
C LYS A 734 -12.41 45.09 1.42
N LEU A 735 -11.80 44.04 0.87
CA LEU A 735 -10.64 44.17 -0.02
C LEU A 735 -10.97 44.97 -1.28
N VAL A 736 -12.08 44.63 -1.97
CA VAL A 736 -12.52 45.31 -3.19
C VAL A 736 -12.83 46.78 -2.91
N GLU A 737 -13.55 47.07 -1.83
CA GLU A 737 -13.84 48.44 -1.39
C GLU A 737 -12.54 49.24 -1.14
N ASN A 738 -11.56 48.64 -0.47
CA ASN A 738 -10.28 49.29 -0.18
C ASN A 738 -9.46 49.54 -1.44
N TRP A 739 -9.35 48.58 -2.36
CA TRP A 739 -8.61 48.76 -3.61
C TRP A 739 -9.25 49.81 -4.53
N LEU A 740 -10.58 49.91 -4.55
CA LEU A 740 -11.27 51.00 -5.25
C LEU A 740 -10.97 52.36 -4.62
N LYS A 741 -10.91 52.46 -3.28
CA LYS A 741 -10.51 53.69 -2.57
C LYS A 741 -9.05 54.07 -2.80
N GLU A 742 -8.18 53.08 -3.00
CA GLU A 742 -6.77 53.27 -3.38
C GLU A 742 -6.61 53.70 -4.85
N GLY A 743 -7.69 53.70 -5.64
CA GLY A 743 -7.71 54.18 -7.02
C GLY A 743 -7.19 53.17 -8.05
N LEU A 744 -7.22 51.87 -7.74
CA LEU A 744 -6.85 50.83 -8.69
C LEU A 744 -7.89 50.70 -9.81
N SER A 745 -7.43 50.36 -11.03
CA SER A 745 -8.33 50.05 -12.14
C SER A 745 -9.03 48.71 -11.94
N GLU A 746 -10.16 48.52 -12.64
CA GLU A 746 -10.92 47.27 -12.63
C GLU A 746 -10.03 46.08 -13.04
N GLU A 747 -9.21 46.26 -14.08
CA GLU A 747 -8.27 45.23 -14.55
C GLU A 747 -7.21 44.89 -13.50
N ALA A 748 -6.67 45.89 -12.79
CA ALA A 748 -5.70 45.68 -11.74
C ALA A 748 -6.30 44.96 -10.53
N ILE A 749 -7.57 45.23 -10.21
CA ILE A 749 -8.31 44.53 -9.15
C ILE A 749 -8.56 43.08 -9.54
N ILE A 750 -8.97 42.81 -10.80
CA ILE A 750 -9.15 41.44 -11.31
C ILE A 750 -7.81 40.69 -11.24
N GLU A 751 -6.70 41.30 -11.67
CA GLU A 751 -5.37 40.68 -11.54
C GLU A 751 -5.05 40.34 -10.07
N LYS A 752 -5.29 41.26 -9.14
CA LYS A 752 -5.09 41.01 -7.69
C LYS A 752 -5.97 39.86 -7.17
N ILE A 753 -7.23 39.76 -7.59
CA ILE A 753 -8.13 38.66 -7.21
C ILE A 753 -7.55 37.33 -7.68
N PHE A 754 -7.11 37.25 -8.94
CA PHE A 754 -6.52 36.03 -9.51
C PHE A 754 -5.23 35.62 -8.81
N ILE A 755 -4.30 36.56 -8.58
CA ILE A 755 -3.06 36.26 -7.84
C ILE A 755 -3.38 35.80 -6.42
N ARG A 756 -4.32 36.46 -5.74
CA ARG A 756 -4.67 36.15 -4.35
C ARG A 756 -5.38 34.80 -4.20
N CYS A 757 -6.21 34.40 -5.15
CA CYS A 757 -6.98 33.16 -5.07
C CYS A 757 -6.28 31.97 -5.74
N LEU A 758 -5.73 32.21 -6.93
CA LEU A 758 -5.21 31.19 -7.84
C LEU A 758 -3.68 31.24 -7.98
N SER A 759 -3.02 32.27 -7.45
CA SER A 759 -1.55 32.41 -7.52
C SER A 759 -1.00 32.48 -8.94
N ARG A 760 -1.82 33.00 -9.86
CA ARG A 760 -1.47 33.29 -11.25
C ARG A 760 -2.18 34.54 -11.74
N LYS A 761 -1.78 35.06 -12.88
CA LYS A 761 -2.55 36.11 -13.58
C LYS A 761 -3.77 35.51 -14.30
N PRO A 762 -4.82 36.31 -14.56
CA PRO A 762 -5.87 35.89 -15.49
C PRO A 762 -5.25 35.66 -16.87
N THR A 763 -5.70 34.61 -17.55
CA THR A 763 -5.38 34.41 -18.97
C THR A 763 -5.98 35.53 -19.81
N ALA A 764 -5.50 35.72 -21.04
CA ALA A 764 -6.04 36.73 -21.94
C ALA A 764 -7.56 36.57 -22.16
N GLU A 765 -8.03 35.33 -22.30
CA GLU A 765 -9.45 35.02 -22.47
C GLU A 765 -10.28 35.32 -21.22
N GLU A 766 -9.78 34.98 -20.02
CA GLU A 766 -10.45 35.32 -18.76
C GLU A 766 -10.52 36.83 -18.55
N SER A 767 -9.41 37.54 -18.79
CA SER A 767 -9.36 39.00 -18.65
C SER A 767 -10.35 39.68 -19.59
N GLU A 768 -10.41 39.27 -20.87
CA GLU A 768 -11.35 39.86 -21.83
C GLU A 768 -12.80 39.67 -21.41
N LYS A 769 -13.18 38.45 -21.01
CA LYS A 769 -14.56 38.14 -20.59
C LYS A 769 -14.97 38.88 -19.32
N LEU A 770 -14.09 38.93 -18.32
CA LEU A 770 -14.38 39.58 -17.03
C LEU A 770 -14.45 41.10 -17.19
N THR A 771 -13.52 41.72 -17.91
CA THR A 771 -13.57 43.16 -18.20
C THR A 771 -14.81 43.52 -19.03
N ALA A 772 -15.25 42.66 -19.96
CA ALA A 772 -16.48 42.88 -20.70
C ALA A 772 -17.71 42.88 -19.77
N THR A 773 -17.79 41.94 -18.83
CA THR A 773 -18.90 41.84 -17.87
C THR A 773 -18.95 43.05 -16.94
N MET A 774 -17.79 43.60 -16.57
CA MET A 774 -17.71 44.80 -15.73
C MET A 774 -18.21 46.08 -16.42
N LYS A 775 -18.24 46.15 -17.76
CA LYS A 775 -18.70 47.35 -18.48
C LYS A 775 -20.19 47.61 -18.30
N ASP A 776 -20.97 46.54 -18.15
CA ASP A 776 -22.43 46.59 -18.05
C ASP A 776 -22.93 46.78 -16.60
N GLU A 777 -22.02 46.72 -15.62
CA GLU A 777 -22.38 46.76 -14.20
C GLU A 777 -22.44 48.20 -13.65
N GLU A 778 -23.62 48.61 -13.15
CA GLU A 778 -23.83 49.94 -12.57
C GLU A 778 -23.07 50.13 -11.25
N ASN A 779 -22.96 49.06 -10.45
CA ASN A 779 -22.21 49.06 -9.20
C ASN A 779 -20.88 48.31 -9.36
N LYS A 780 -19.81 49.06 -9.61
CA LYS A 780 -18.47 48.52 -9.84
C LYS A 780 -17.93 47.70 -8.67
N GLN A 781 -18.22 48.10 -7.43
CA GLN A 781 -17.83 47.31 -6.27
C GLN A 781 -18.51 45.94 -6.28
N ARG A 782 -19.84 45.92 -6.52
CA ARG A 782 -20.60 44.67 -6.57
C ARG A 782 -20.11 43.74 -7.68
N GLY A 783 -19.89 44.27 -8.88
CA GLY A 783 -19.37 43.48 -10.00
C GLY A 783 -18.02 42.83 -9.68
N LEU A 784 -17.10 43.58 -9.06
CA LEU A 784 -15.78 43.04 -8.66
C LEU A 784 -15.89 42.03 -7.50
N GLU A 785 -16.83 42.22 -6.56
CA GLU A 785 -17.14 41.22 -5.53
C GLU A 785 -17.72 39.93 -6.14
N ASP A 786 -18.55 40.03 -7.18
CA ASP A 786 -19.09 38.88 -7.92
C ASP A 786 -18.00 38.14 -8.72
N VAL A 787 -17.04 38.86 -9.31
CA VAL A 787 -15.85 38.26 -9.94
C VAL A 787 -15.02 37.52 -8.88
N PHE A 788 -14.80 38.13 -7.72
CA PHE A 788 -14.08 37.49 -6.62
C PHE A 788 -14.81 36.22 -6.17
N TRP A 789 -16.12 36.29 -5.98
CA TRP A 789 -16.93 35.12 -5.66
C TRP A 789 -16.81 34.01 -6.72
N ALA A 790 -16.83 34.35 -8.00
CA ALA A 790 -16.71 33.38 -9.09
C ALA A 790 -15.35 32.68 -9.10
N VAL A 791 -14.25 33.43 -8.90
CA VAL A 791 -12.89 32.88 -8.82
C VAL A 791 -12.75 31.96 -7.59
N LEU A 792 -13.27 32.38 -6.43
CA LEU A 792 -13.22 31.61 -5.19
C LEU A 792 -14.05 30.30 -5.26
N ASN A 793 -15.11 30.28 -6.07
CA ASN A 793 -15.93 29.09 -6.32
C ASN A 793 -15.42 28.22 -7.49
N SER A 794 -14.34 28.62 -8.15
CA SER A 794 -13.77 27.85 -9.25
C SER A 794 -13.21 26.51 -8.76
N ARG A 795 -13.19 25.52 -9.67
CA ARG A 795 -12.51 24.24 -9.40
C ARG A 795 -11.01 24.47 -9.15
N GLU A 796 -10.40 25.43 -9.81
CA GLU A 796 -8.98 25.72 -9.64
C GLU A 796 -8.65 26.20 -8.21
N PHE A 797 -9.54 26.97 -7.58
CA PHE A 797 -9.35 27.40 -6.20
C PHE A 797 -9.39 26.23 -5.21
N MET A 798 -10.37 25.32 -5.36
CA MET A 798 -10.60 24.21 -4.42
C MET A 798 -9.55 23.10 -4.49
N PHE A 799 -8.72 23.08 -5.53
CA PHE A 799 -7.75 22.03 -5.78
C PHE A 799 -6.33 22.60 -5.83
N ASN A 800 -5.42 21.88 -5.19
CA ASN A 800 -3.99 22.00 -5.41
C ASN A 800 -3.63 21.22 -6.68
N HIS A 801 -2.97 21.89 -7.61
CA HIS A 801 -2.60 21.32 -8.91
C HIS A 801 -1.09 21.35 -9.06
#